data_AF-A0A8H2WUB3-F1
#
_entry.id   AF-A0A8H2WUB3-F1
#
_cell.length_a   1.000
_cell.length_b   1.000
_cell.length_c   1.000
_cell.angle_alpha   90.00
_cell.angle_beta   90.00
_cell.angle_gamma   90.00
#
_symmetry.space_group_name_H-M   'P 1'
#
loop_
_entity.id
_entity.type
_entity.pdbx_description
1 polymer ?
#
loop_
_entity_poly.entity_id
_entity_poly.type
_entity_poly.pdbx_seq_one_letter_code
_entity_poly.pdbx_strand_id
1 'polypeptide(L)'
;MWQLAKIYNAAGSNLWFSDGKGLFAMRGGTSLSTRLVVSDQGFIDFTHTGPSHATDNNHAVQPQRCSCVDLNSRPVTISVFPPSHVRIYLVLPGDGTFLFSLDGKNFTSGSLKPLPRVSTTDIEYFQKMIDHGPVPYPYLGFEGKTQEEIRALGLRYFPFSPHSFQLAMALYDWTTASFARMVIMKMFEYTEIPENPPPLDKSSVASAIFDSNWLSFTPDNPDYMRSFLMTPAHSKQEVLTQLDAVLPQLQYFSAVENRLLAAAAISMPRTLKITTPQLYSGQLDMRQLGLDQFGIQFMQCPLNAGPPNLPLRFELDKALGTFLRPGKVITTKQVWSFSDSWDIAMNYQNGIVLVVQPPDDGSLVWETPCYVTPLSCEANKTEWIFPLGTNFTVLSSERWQKDELSLLVITLKQNTASAQTSVAKFSCKTTSSKFRLTPPFSKSNILLSDDVKACDIKITKCRAWFWSNMALIAILIEKWEEAGGSLTATLRNYLNLSVSLGMNSLKEDIPPKAIATRIDVALETLHTTISIHIFQARSKLAHTRNQILSPTYRLPNEVLTEIFAYVVFTPLDPYDPITMTDSLVKMYRSLHTLANVSCMWRSLALSRGEFWSTVPIVDPDYSPLSLRFKQATNLSLTRATHGDLHLAAIRDHQHRPICSLRDHASRFRTVNITSKSRYAINSTLRPFLTLDSSNRLTELSLRVESDALSEPKDPLQDKDHLFPLNGEDRETFDKLLKSLSVIRICGVPIHWSRTLFSKQLVELHLQDITLGYDVAMFKLLSALVTATELRQLKLISVSTFLNTQTIIPKPSLVVLPKLESLLIQDLYSNTLCIVLDTIASRSYDMKLHLTRKCVLINIPGHFGPDEIGIDELYDPLEKASVGTLLIHGHDHDPWITPDELETILYLMPDLVCLEMDSWIYTTECCRALQRPQVSDSDSFPQIAYLHFSWARVLDETAFKLMVLSHSEYLEQMILGAAVPGGAGGTEDWRSLEDNDEMICWLEVHVDTFIHMDYSFEQPEFLPPKWQLW
;
A
#
# COMPACT_ATOMS: atom_id res chain seq x y z
N MET A 1 8.05 22.54 -10.97
CA MET A 1 6.80 23.11 -11.52
C MET A 1 7.11 23.87 -12.80
N TRP A 2 6.14 24.07 -13.68
CA TRP A 2 6.26 24.81 -14.94
C TRP A 2 5.08 25.78 -15.14
N GLN A 3 5.25 26.78 -15.99
CA GLN A 3 4.18 27.67 -16.45
C GLN A 3 4.47 28.15 -17.87
N LEU A 4 3.42 28.48 -18.62
CA LEU A 4 3.59 29.20 -19.88
C LEU A 4 4.01 30.63 -19.56
N ALA A 5 5.06 31.13 -20.21
CA ALA A 5 5.50 32.51 -20.10
C ALA A 5 4.90 33.40 -21.19
N LYS A 6 4.75 32.85 -22.40
CA LYS A 6 4.15 33.53 -23.55
C LYS A 6 3.54 32.50 -24.49
N ILE A 7 2.43 32.86 -25.11
CA ILE A 7 1.82 32.10 -26.20
C ILE A 7 1.67 33.03 -27.40
N TYR A 8 2.25 32.67 -28.54
CA TYR A 8 1.96 33.29 -29.83
C TYR A 8 1.01 32.38 -30.60
N ASN A 9 -0.25 32.79 -30.71
CA ASN A 9 -1.30 32.01 -31.33
C ASN A 9 -1.77 32.72 -32.60
N ALA A 10 -1.13 32.41 -33.73
CA ALA A 10 -1.32 33.14 -34.98
C ALA A 10 -2.74 33.03 -35.54
N ALA A 11 -3.37 31.87 -35.35
CA ALA A 11 -4.74 31.59 -35.81
C ALA A 11 -5.82 32.22 -34.92
N GLY A 12 -5.47 32.74 -33.73
CA GLY A 12 -6.46 33.24 -32.77
C GLY A 12 -7.39 32.14 -32.22
N SER A 13 -7.01 30.86 -32.33
CA SER A 13 -7.80 29.75 -31.80
C SER A 13 -8.03 29.90 -30.29
N ASN A 14 -9.21 29.52 -29.81
CA ASN A 14 -9.42 29.47 -28.38
C ASN A 14 -8.54 28.38 -27.72
N LEU A 15 -8.07 28.66 -26.50
CA LEU A 15 -7.12 27.83 -25.77
C LEU A 15 -7.65 27.51 -24.36
N TRP A 16 -7.55 26.25 -23.95
CA TRP A 16 -7.99 25.82 -22.61
C TRP A 16 -7.12 24.70 -22.09
N PHE A 17 -6.93 24.66 -20.77
CA PHE A 17 -6.31 23.53 -20.12
C PHE A 17 -7.35 22.59 -19.49
N SER A 18 -7.12 21.28 -19.62
CA SER A 18 -7.99 20.25 -19.02
C SER A 18 -8.02 20.27 -17.50
N ASP A 19 -7.10 20.97 -16.83
CA ASP A 19 -7.14 21.19 -15.38
C ASP A 19 -8.06 22.34 -14.96
N GLY A 20 -8.66 23.08 -15.90
CA GLY A 20 -9.55 24.21 -15.62
C GLY A 20 -8.83 25.46 -15.09
N LYS A 21 -7.50 25.43 -14.93
CA LYS A 21 -6.72 26.60 -14.49
C LYS A 21 -6.44 27.53 -15.67
N GLY A 22 -6.16 28.80 -15.38
CA GLY A 22 -5.81 29.80 -16.41
C GLY A 22 -4.56 29.43 -17.24
N LEU A 23 -4.43 29.96 -18.45
CA LEU A 23 -3.35 29.60 -19.40
C LEU A 23 -1.94 29.77 -18.80
N PHE A 24 -1.72 30.84 -18.03
CA PHE A 24 -0.43 31.16 -17.43
C PHE A 24 -0.29 30.69 -15.97
N ALA A 25 -1.23 29.88 -15.48
CA ALA A 25 -1.15 29.32 -14.14
C ALA A 25 0.02 28.33 -14.01
N MET A 26 0.61 28.29 -12.81
CA MET A 26 1.67 27.34 -12.47
C MET A 26 1.11 25.91 -12.36
N ARG A 27 1.84 24.96 -12.93
CA ARG A 27 1.47 23.54 -13.09
C ARG A 27 2.65 22.60 -12.78
N GLY A 28 2.36 21.31 -12.68
CA GLY A 28 3.31 20.25 -12.31
C GLY A 28 3.11 19.72 -10.89
N GLY A 29 3.85 18.66 -10.55
CA GLY A 29 3.79 17.99 -9.23
C GLY A 29 2.66 16.96 -9.05
N THR A 30 1.76 16.80 -10.03
CA THR A 30 0.55 15.96 -9.88
C THR A 30 0.63 14.60 -10.58
N SER A 31 1.81 14.17 -11.03
CA SER A 31 2.10 12.92 -11.79
C SER A 31 1.25 12.64 -13.06
N LEU A 32 0.27 13.48 -13.34
CA LEU A 32 -0.64 13.44 -14.48
C LEU A 32 -0.30 14.53 -15.50
N SER A 33 -0.55 14.25 -16.77
CA SER A 33 -0.44 15.26 -17.82
C SER A 33 -1.54 16.31 -17.69
N THR A 34 -1.22 17.56 -17.99
CA THR A 34 -2.20 18.61 -18.24
C THR A 34 -2.29 18.88 -19.74
N ARG A 35 -3.50 18.89 -20.29
CA ARG A 35 -3.71 19.02 -21.74
C ARG A 35 -4.09 20.44 -22.11
N LEU A 36 -3.36 21.05 -23.03
CA LEU A 36 -3.74 22.29 -23.71
C LEU A 36 -4.51 21.95 -24.98
N VAL A 37 -5.80 22.27 -25.00
CA VAL A 37 -6.65 22.15 -26.18
C VAL A 37 -6.54 23.42 -27.01
N VAL A 38 -6.28 23.26 -28.32
CA VAL A 38 -6.24 24.32 -29.32
C VAL A 38 -7.44 24.12 -30.25
N SER A 39 -8.44 24.99 -30.13
CA SER A 39 -9.69 24.89 -30.92
C SER A 39 -9.41 24.66 -32.41
N ASP A 40 -10.10 23.68 -32.97
CA ASP A 40 -10.08 23.29 -34.40
C ASP A 40 -8.75 22.74 -34.92
N GLN A 41 -7.69 22.68 -34.09
CA GLN A 41 -6.37 22.23 -34.51
C GLN A 41 -5.93 20.93 -33.83
N GLY A 42 -6.17 20.75 -32.53
CA GLY A 42 -5.67 19.60 -31.79
C GLY A 42 -5.36 19.90 -30.32
N PHE A 43 -4.48 19.11 -29.72
CA PHE A 43 -4.03 19.33 -28.35
C PHE A 43 -2.55 18.98 -28.10
N ILE A 44 -2.01 19.56 -27.03
CA ILE A 44 -0.66 19.31 -26.49
C ILE A 44 -0.81 18.76 -25.08
N ASP A 45 -0.23 17.62 -24.81
CA ASP A 45 -0.08 17.08 -23.47
C ASP A 45 1.21 17.57 -22.82
N PHE A 46 1.09 18.25 -21.68
CA PHE A 46 2.22 18.65 -20.85
C PHE A 46 2.36 17.68 -19.67
N THR A 47 3.45 16.92 -19.61
CA THR A 47 3.69 16.01 -18.49
C THR A 47 4.96 16.38 -17.76
N HIS A 48 4.83 16.75 -16.48
CA HIS A 48 5.98 17.06 -15.64
C HIS A 48 6.54 15.76 -15.06
N THR A 49 7.64 15.28 -15.61
CA THR A 49 8.44 14.22 -15.02
C THR A 49 9.23 14.86 -13.87
N GLY A 50 9.14 14.29 -12.66
CA GLY A 50 9.86 14.76 -11.47
C GLY A 50 11.38 14.81 -11.68
N PRO A 51 12.18 15.15 -10.66
CA PRO A 51 13.63 15.07 -10.79
C PRO A 51 14.01 13.64 -11.21
N SER A 52 14.47 13.45 -12.44
CA SER A 52 14.99 12.16 -12.87
C SER A 52 16.41 12.07 -12.32
N HIS A 53 16.69 11.05 -11.51
CA HIS A 53 18.06 10.60 -11.31
C HIS A 53 18.51 10.02 -12.64
N ALA A 54 19.03 10.86 -13.54
CA ALA A 54 19.72 10.37 -14.70
C ALA A 54 20.99 9.68 -14.17
N THR A 55 20.94 8.36 -14.09
CA THR A 55 22.11 7.51 -13.86
C THR A 55 22.91 7.54 -15.16
N ASP A 56 23.69 8.61 -15.36
CA ASP A 56 24.74 8.57 -16.37
C ASP A 56 25.78 7.59 -15.83
N ASN A 57 25.93 6.43 -16.46
CA ASN A 57 26.86 5.37 -16.06
C ASN A 57 28.34 5.75 -16.26
N ASN A 58 28.65 7.04 -16.42
CA ASN A 58 30.01 7.56 -16.53
C ASN A 58 30.35 8.38 -15.28
N HIS A 59 31.38 7.90 -14.58
CA HIS A 59 31.86 8.35 -13.28
C HIS A 59 32.05 9.89 -13.12
N ALA A 60 31.86 10.33 -11.86
CA ALA A 60 32.44 11.52 -11.22
C ALA A 60 31.72 12.90 -11.33
N VAL A 61 30.49 13.01 -11.82
CA VAL A 61 29.72 14.27 -11.72
C VAL A 61 28.48 14.07 -10.86
N GLN A 62 28.34 14.87 -9.79
CA GLN A 62 27.16 14.87 -8.92
C GLN A 62 25.86 14.82 -9.75
N PRO A 63 24.88 13.97 -9.40
CA PRO A 63 23.64 13.84 -10.16
C PRO A 63 22.90 15.18 -10.16
N GLN A 64 23.04 15.92 -11.25
CA GLN A 64 22.36 17.18 -11.44
C GLN A 64 20.87 16.86 -11.57
N ARG A 65 20.05 17.30 -10.61
CA ARG A 65 18.60 17.08 -10.60
C ARG A 65 17.97 17.78 -11.80
N CYS A 66 17.85 17.07 -12.92
CA CYS A 66 17.15 17.53 -14.10
C CYS A 66 15.66 17.21 -13.95
N SER A 67 14.82 18.22 -14.19
CA SER A 67 13.39 18.01 -14.36
C SER A 67 13.10 18.01 -15.86
N CYS A 68 12.16 17.19 -16.32
CA CYS A 68 11.73 17.21 -17.72
C CYS A 68 10.25 17.58 -17.84
N VAL A 69 9.89 18.16 -18.97
CA VAL A 69 8.50 18.30 -19.38
C VAL A 69 8.36 17.56 -20.71
N ASP A 70 7.53 16.53 -20.75
CA ASP A 70 7.16 15.85 -21.99
C ASP A 70 6.06 16.62 -22.70
N LEU A 71 6.27 16.93 -23.98
CA LEU A 71 5.30 17.58 -24.86
C LEU A 71 4.96 16.64 -26.02
N ASN A 72 3.85 15.89 -25.92
CA ASN A 72 3.44 14.87 -26.90
C ASN A 72 4.58 13.87 -27.24
N SER A 73 5.16 13.22 -26.23
CA SER A 73 6.23 12.20 -26.37
C SER A 73 7.57 12.77 -26.83
N ARG A 74 7.76 14.08 -26.74
CA ARG A 74 9.04 14.76 -26.94
C ARG A 74 9.54 15.25 -25.57
N PRO A 75 10.43 14.50 -24.90
CA PRO A 75 10.95 14.93 -23.61
C PRO A 75 11.80 16.17 -23.81
N VAL A 76 11.56 17.18 -22.98
CA VAL A 76 12.37 18.39 -22.92
C VAL A 76 13.15 18.35 -21.63
N THR A 77 14.45 18.09 -21.74
CA THR A 77 15.34 18.11 -20.58
C THR A 77 15.57 19.55 -20.14
N ILE A 78 15.39 19.80 -18.84
CA ILE A 78 15.57 21.10 -18.25
C ILE A 78 16.72 20.98 -17.26
N SER A 79 17.90 21.43 -17.69
CA SER A 79 19.06 21.58 -16.80
C SER A 79 18.80 22.79 -15.91
N VAL A 80 18.35 22.55 -14.68
CA VAL A 80 17.97 23.61 -13.77
C VAL A 80 19.00 23.74 -12.64
N PHE A 81 19.83 24.77 -12.71
CA PHE A 81 20.54 25.28 -11.53
C PHE A 81 20.73 26.82 -11.64
N PRO A 82 19.98 27.64 -10.87
CA PRO A 82 18.64 27.45 -10.31
C PRO A 82 17.60 28.31 -11.08
N PRO A 83 16.40 27.79 -11.39
CA PRO A 83 15.24 28.29 -10.64
C PRO A 83 14.18 27.21 -10.32
N SER A 84 13.45 27.42 -9.23
CA SER A 84 12.34 26.57 -8.73
C SER A 84 11.15 26.38 -9.68
N HIS A 85 11.12 27.04 -10.85
CA HIS A 85 10.03 26.93 -11.82
C HIS A 85 10.50 27.14 -13.27
N VAL A 86 9.89 26.38 -14.18
CA VAL A 86 10.19 26.38 -15.62
C VAL A 86 9.24 27.33 -16.35
N ARG A 87 9.78 28.13 -17.27
CA ARG A 87 9.00 29.00 -18.15
C ARG A 87 9.02 28.47 -19.58
N ILE A 88 7.85 28.23 -20.15
CA ILE A 88 7.71 27.69 -21.51
C ILE A 88 7.14 28.79 -22.42
N TYR A 89 7.83 29.08 -23.51
CA TYR A 89 7.37 29.95 -24.59
C TYR A 89 6.76 29.07 -25.68
N LEU A 90 5.49 29.28 -26.01
CA LEU A 90 4.76 28.45 -26.97
C LEU A 90 4.36 29.27 -28.20
N VAL A 91 4.52 28.69 -29.39
CA VAL A 91 4.09 29.23 -30.69
C VAL A 91 3.16 28.22 -31.34
N LEU A 92 1.98 28.69 -31.75
CA LEU A 92 0.96 27.93 -32.46
C LEU A 92 0.74 28.58 -33.83
N PRO A 93 1.35 28.05 -34.91
CA PRO A 93 1.29 28.65 -36.24
C PRO A 93 -0.09 28.61 -36.91
N GLY A 94 -0.96 27.67 -36.51
CA GLY A 94 -2.28 27.48 -37.14
C GLY A 94 -2.36 26.34 -38.14
N ASP A 95 -1.29 25.55 -38.30
CA ASP A 95 -1.15 24.47 -39.29
C ASP A 95 -1.19 23.06 -38.66
N GLY A 96 -1.62 22.95 -37.40
CA GLY A 96 -1.60 21.69 -36.64
C GLY A 96 -0.23 21.37 -36.00
N THR A 97 0.75 22.25 -36.10
CA THR A 97 2.04 22.14 -35.41
C THR A 97 2.14 23.08 -34.21
N PHE A 98 3.17 22.89 -33.39
CA PHE A 98 3.56 23.84 -32.36
C PHE A 98 5.08 23.97 -32.31
N LEU A 99 5.57 25.12 -31.86
CA LEU A 99 6.96 25.30 -31.45
C LEU A 99 6.99 25.68 -29.98
N PHE A 100 7.98 25.19 -29.24
CA PHE A 100 8.19 25.61 -27.85
C PHE A 100 9.65 25.89 -27.56
N SER A 101 9.90 26.75 -26.57
CA SER A 101 11.24 27.12 -26.12
C SER A 101 11.27 27.32 -24.61
N LEU A 102 12.39 27.00 -23.97
CA LEU A 102 12.60 27.24 -22.53
C LEU A 102 13.32 28.57 -22.25
N ASP A 103 14.13 29.04 -23.21
CA ASP A 103 14.91 30.28 -23.14
C ASP A 103 14.31 31.42 -23.98
N GLY A 104 13.26 31.13 -24.75
CA GLY A 104 12.62 32.05 -25.68
C GLY A 104 13.40 32.28 -26.97
N LYS A 105 14.49 31.54 -27.21
CA LYS A 105 15.39 31.69 -28.36
C LYS A 105 15.43 30.42 -29.21
N ASN A 106 15.65 29.27 -28.57
CA ASN A 106 15.80 27.98 -29.24
C ASN A 106 14.46 27.26 -29.24
N PHE A 107 13.80 27.21 -30.40
CA PHE A 107 12.50 26.59 -30.56
C PHE A 107 12.61 25.16 -31.09
N THR A 108 11.95 24.24 -30.41
CA THR A 108 11.76 22.86 -30.85
C THR A 108 10.34 22.71 -31.38
N SER A 109 10.19 22.05 -32.54
CA SER A 109 8.88 21.81 -33.14
C SER A 109 8.21 20.54 -32.58
N GLY A 110 6.90 20.45 -32.72
CA GLY A 110 6.08 19.28 -32.44
C GLY A 110 4.76 19.34 -33.20
N SER A 111 3.97 18.27 -33.15
CA SER A 111 2.65 18.21 -33.80
C SER A 111 1.55 18.09 -32.76
N LEU A 112 0.46 18.80 -32.99
CA LEU A 112 -0.74 18.64 -32.17
C LEU A 112 -1.32 17.25 -32.41
N LYS A 113 -1.79 16.62 -31.34
CA LYS A 113 -2.61 15.42 -31.47
C LYS A 113 -3.99 15.84 -32.01
N PRO A 114 -4.56 15.12 -32.99
CA PRO A 114 -5.81 15.52 -33.62
C PRO A 114 -6.98 15.47 -32.63
N LEU A 115 -7.94 16.39 -32.79
CA LEU A 115 -9.21 16.29 -32.07
C LEU A 115 -9.99 15.07 -32.58
N PRO A 116 -10.62 14.28 -31.69
CA PRO A 116 -11.45 13.18 -32.11
C PRO A 116 -12.68 13.72 -32.87
N ARG A 117 -13.07 13.03 -33.93
CA ARG A 117 -14.30 13.34 -34.67
C ARG A 117 -15.45 12.49 -34.15
N VAL A 118 -16.59 13.12 -33.92
CA VAL A 118 -17.82 12.45 -33.49
C VAL A 118 -18.90 12.66 -34.55
N SER A 119 -19.68 11.61 -34.82
CA SER A 119 -20.80 11.69 -35.75
C SER A 119 -21.99 12.36 -35.08
N THR A 120 -22.59 13.38 -35.73
CA THR A 120 -23.80 14.03 -35.22
C THR A 120 -24.95 13.03 -35.07
N THR A 121 -25.07 12.06 -35.98
CA THR A 121 -26.07 10.98 -35.89
C THR A 121 -25.85 10.10 -34.65
N ASP A 122 -24.59 9.78 -34.33
CA ASP A 122 -24.25 9.01 -33.13
C ASP A 122 -24.62 9.78 -31.86
N ILE A 123 -24.35 11.09 -31.84
CA ILE A 123 -24.69 11.98 -30.73
C ILE A 123 -26.20 12.08 -30.53
N GLU A 124 -26.96 12.30 -31.60
CA GLU A 124 -28.43 12.38 -31.53
C GLU A 124 -29.04 11.07 -31.03
N TYR A 125 -28.49 9.93 -31.47
CA TYR A 125 -28.92 8.62 -30.98
C TYR A 125 -28.57 8.44 -29.50
N PHE A 126 -27.34 8.74 -29.09
CA PHE A 126 -26.91 8.61 -27.70
C PHE A 126 -27.68 9.52 -26.76
N GLN A 127 -28.01 10.75 -27.21
CA GLN A 127 -28.87 11.66 -26.46
C GLN A 127 -30.26 11.05 -26.21
N LYS A 128 -30.85 10.37 -27.20
CA LYS A 128 -32.10 9.63 -26.97
C LYS A 128 -31.93 8.56 -25.89
N MET A 129 -30.80 7.83 -25.87
CA MET A 129 -30.55 6.83 -24.82
C MET A 129 -30.36 7.48 -23.43
N ILE A 130 -29.85 8.70 -23.37
CA ILE A 130 -29.81 9.50 -22.13
C ILE A 130 -31.23 9.88 -21.69
N ASP A 131 -32.02 10.45 -22.61
CA ASP A 131 -33.36 10.96 -22.31
C ASP A 131 -34.34 9.86 -21.88
N HIS A 132 -34.18 8.64 -22.42
CA HIS A 132 -35.05 7.50 -22.13
C HIS A 132 -34.57 6.66 -20.92
N GLY A 133 -33.38 6.93 -20.37
CA GLY A 133 -32.87 6.30 -19.16
C GLY A 133 -32.01 5.02 -19.28
N PRO A 134 -31.70 4.44 -20.47
CA PRO A 134 -30.62 3.46 -20.59
C PRO A 134 -29.21 4.00 -20.30
N VAL A 135 -29.03 5.34 -20.28
CA VAL A 135 -27.76 6.03 -20.01
C VAL A 135 -27.98 7.21 -19.04
N PRO A 136 -27.16 7.39 -17.99
CA PRO A 136 -26.26 6.39 -17.49
C PRO A 136 -27.04 5.24 -16.82
N TYR A 137 -26.39 4.10 -16.60
CA TYR A 137 -26.98 3.03 -15.81
C TYR A 137 -27.36 3.55 -14.40
N PRO A 138 -28.61 3.31 -13.94
CA PRO A 138 -29.10 3.78 -12.65
C PRO A 138 -28.30 3.25 -11.46
N TYR A 139 -28.04 4.16 -10.54
CA TYR A 139 -27.01 4.02 -9.54
C TYR A 139 -27.44 3.18 -8.31
N LEU A 140 -26.63 2.20 -7.83
CA LEU A 140 -27.04 1.20 -6.82
C LEU A 140 -26.04 1.00 -5.64
N GLY A 141 -25.63 2.07 -4.92
CA GLY A 141 -24.99 1.86 -3.60
C GLY A 141 -24.10 2.95 -2.95
N PHE A 142 -23.43 3.82 -3.69
CA PHE A 142 -22.72 5.02 -3.20
C PHE A 142 -23.35 6.37 -3.70
N GLU A 143 -22.61 7.48 -3.76
CA GLU A 143 -23.13 8.74 -4.33
C GLU A 143 -22.45 8.97 -5.68
N GLY A 144 -23.16 8.69 -6.78
CA GLY A 144 -22.67 8.98 -8.14
C GLY A 144 -22.64 10.48 -8.45
N LYS A 145 -22.13 10.87 -9.62
CA LYS A 145 -22.10 12.28 -10.06
C LYS A 145 -23.45 12.72 -10.59
N THR A 146 -23.81 13.97 -10.32
CA THR A 146 -25.01 14.60 -10.89
C THR A 146 -24.79 14.91 -12.38
N GLN A 147 -25.89 15.12 -13.13
CA GLN A 147 -25.76 15.53 -14.53
C GLN A 147 -25.05 16.87 -14.67
N GLU A 148 -25.25 17.80 -13.73
CA GLU A 148 -24.59 19.10 -13.69
C GLU A 148 -23.08 18.96 -13.50
N GLU A 149 -22.65 18.06 -12.61
CA GLU A 149 -21.22 17.73 -12.43
C GLU A 149 -20.63 17.12 -13.70
N ILE A 150 -21.35 16.19 -14.34
CA ILE A 150 -20.92 15.57 -15.61
C ILE A 150 -20.84 16.62 -16.72
N ARG A 151 -21.80 17.56 -16.82
CA ARG A 151 -21.74 18.69 -17.77
C ARG A 151 -20.53 19.57 -17.53
N ALA A 152 -20.24 19.92 -16.27
CA ALA A 152 -19.08 20.72 -15.91
C ALA A 152 -17.76 20.02 -16.29
N LEU A 153 -17.67 18.71 -16.04
CA LEU A 153 -16.53 17.90 -16.45
C LEU A 153 -16.43 17.79 -17.98
N GLY A 154 -17.55 17.66 -18.67
CA GLY A 154 -17.60 17.65 -20.13
C GLY A 154 -17.05 18.94 -20.72
N LEU A 155 -17.50 20.10 -20.25
CA LEU A 155 -16.97 21.40 -20.67
C LEU A 155 -15.47 21.55 -20.36
N ARG A 156 -14.99 20.93 -19.29
CA ARG A 156 -13.57 20.96 -18.88
C ARG A 156 -12.69 20.09 -19.78
N TYR A 157 -13.09 18.85 -20.06
CA TYR A 157 -12.26 17.87 -20.79
C TYR A 157 -12.50 17.86 -22.29
N PHE A 158 -13.69 18.27 -22.75
CA PHE A 158 -14.07 18.29 -24.17
C PHE A 158 -14.55 19.67 -24.65
N PRO A 159 -13.86 20.78 -24.33
CA PRO A 159 -14.30 22.14 -24.69
C PRO A 159 -14.36 22.37 -26.21
N PHE A 160 -13.67 21.53 -26.99
CA PHE A 160 -13.62 21.60 -28.45
C PHE A 160 -14.89 21.07 -29.13
N SER A 161 -15.78 20.40 -28.40
CA SER A 161 -16.97 19.77 -28.96
C SER A 161 -18.22 20.44 -28.41
N PRO A 162 -19.21 20.81 -29.26
CA PRO A 162 -20.53 21.21 -28.77
C PRO A 162 -21.28 20.06 -28.08
N HIS A 163 -20.76 18.83 -28.21
CA HIS A 163 -21.32 17.61 -27.64
C HIS A 163 -20.50 17.10 -26.42
N SER A 164 -19.94 18.05 -25.67
CA SER A 164 -19.06 17.78 -24.54
C SER A 164 -19.73 16.96 -23.43
N PHE A 165 -21.03 17.18 -23.20
CA PHE A 165 -21.81 16.41 -22.22
C PHE A 165 -21.95 14.94 -22.62
N GLN A 166 -22.23 14.64 -23.89
CA GLN A 166 -22.42 13.28 -24.36
C GLN A 166 -21.11 12.49 -24.33
N LEU A 167 -19.98 13.14 -24.63
CA LEU A 167 -18.64 12.55 -24.47
C LEU A 167 -18.33 12.23 -23.01
N ALA A 168 -18.60 13.17 -22.10
CA ALA A 168 -18.45 12.94 -20.67
C ALA A 168 -19.35 11.82 -20.16
N MET A 169 -20.60 11.78 -20.64
CA MET A 169 -21.58 10.78 -20.27
C MET A 169 -21.20 9.39 -20.78
N ALA A 170 -20.63 9.26 -21.99
CA ALA A 170 -20.15 7.96 -22.49
C ALA A 170 -19.03 7.38 -21.62
N LEU A 171 -18.09 8.22 -21.15
CA LEU A 171 -17.06 7.80 -20.18
C LEU A 171 -17.66 7.48 -18.82
N TYR A 172 -18.55 8.33 -18.31
CA TYR A 172 -19.19 8.12 -17.02
C TYR A 172 -20.00 6.82 -17.01
N ASP A 173 -20.85 6.61 -18.02
CA ASP A 173 -21.67 5.41 -18.16
C ASP A 173 -20.80 4.15 -18.20
N TRP A 174 -19.72 4.12 -18.98
CA TRP A 174 -18.79 3.00 -19.00
C TRP A 174 -18.24 2.64 -17.61
N THR A 175 -18.01 3.63 -16.74
CA THR A 175 -17.52 3.38 -15.38
C THR A 175 -18.63 2.96 -14.41
N THR A 176 -19.89 3.09 -14.80
CA THR A 176 -21.03 2.50 -14.09
C THR A 176 -21.20 1.04 -14.51
N ALA A 177 -22.26 0.41 -14.01
CA ALA A 177 -22.74 -0.89 -14.43
C ALA A 177 -23.01 -1.06 -15.95
N SER A 178 -23.05 0.01 -16.75
CA SER A 178 -23.24 -0.14 -18.20
C SER A 178 -22.10 -0.88 -18.92
N PHE A 179 -20.91 -0.99 -18.30
CA PHE A 179 -19.81 -1.80 -18.85
C PHE A 179 -20.26 -3.22 -19.20
N ALA A 180 -21.20 -3.81 -18.43
CA ALA A 180 -21.71 -5.16 -18.67
C ALA A 180 -22.34 -5.29 -20.07
N ARG A 181 -23.16 -4.30 -20.48
CA ARG A 181 -23.74 -4.24 -21.83
C ARG A 181 -22.64 -4.23 -22.88
N MET A 182 -21.73 -3.27 -22.76
CA MET A 182 -20.68 -3.06 -23.76
C MET A 182 -19.75 -4.28 -23.87
N VAL A 183 -19.41 -4.91 -22.75
CA VAL A 183 -18.58 -6.11 -22.69
C VAL A 183 -19.29 -7.31 -23.31
N ILE A 184 -20.52 -7.62 -22.88
CA ILE A 184 -21.28 -8.76 -23.41
C ILE A 184 -21.45 -8.61 -24.93
N MET A 185 -21.84 -7.41 -25.39
CA MET A 185 -22.07 -7.18 -26.82
C MET A 185 -20.79 -7.31 -27.64
N LYS A 186 -19.59 -6.97 -27.12
CA LYS A 186 -18.33 -7.09 -27.85
C LYS A 186 -17.66 -8.45 -27.76
N MET A 187 -17.73 -9.09 -26.60
CA MET A 187 -17.11 -10.39 -26.38
C MET A 187 -17.69 -11.49 -27.30
N PHE A 188 -19.00 -11.44 -27.55
CA PHE A 188 -19.73 -12.43 -28.36
C PHE A 188 -19.86 -12.07 -29.85
N GLU A 189 -19.06 -11.13 -30.38
CA GLU A 189 -18.98 -10.84 -31.82
C GLU A 189 -18.04 -11.80 -32.55
N TYR A 190 -18.49 -12.35 -33.69
CA TYR A 190 -17.66 -13.09 -34.64
C TYR A 190 -16.90 -12.12 -35.55
N THR A 191 -15.81 -11.56 -35.05
CA THR A 191 -15.14 -10.40 -35.67
C THR A 191 -14.45 -10.66 -37.00
N GLU A 192 -14.30 -11.92 -37.45
CA GLU A 192 -13.70 -12.25 -38.76
C GLU A 192 -14.74 -12.55 -39.84
N ILE A 193 -16.03 -12.49 -39.52
CA ILE A 193 -17.11 -12.65 -40.51
C ILE A 193 -17.38 -11.29 -41.18
N PRO A 194 -17.37 -11.20 -42.52
CA PRO A 194 -17.45 -9.94 -43.27
C PRO A 194 -18.89 -9.37 -43.34
N GLU A 195 -19.63 -9.39 -42.24
CA GLU A 195 -20.94 -8.76 -42.08
C GLU A 195 -20.81 -7.46 -41.24
N ASN A 196 -21.69 -6.48 -41.45
CA ASN A 196 -21.67 -5.22 -40.71
C ASN A 196 -23.08 -4.83 -40.23
N PRO A 197 -23.37 -4.90 -38.91
CA PRO A 197 -22.45 -5.32 -37.84
C PRO A 197 -22.10 -6.82 -37.91
N PRO A 198 -20.97 -7.27 -37.33
CA PRO A 198 -20.66 -8.69 -37.22
C PRO A 198 -21.79 -9.45 -36.50
N PRO A 199 -22.03 -10.73 -36.85
CA PRO A 199 -23.04 -11.51 -36.17
C PRO A 199 -22.61 -11.77 -34.71
N LEU A 200 -23.62 -12.05 -33.87
CA LEU A 200 -23.45 -12.34 -32.44
C LEU A 200 -23.82 -13.77 -32.12
N ASP A 201 -23.13 -14.37 -31.16
CA ASP A 201 -23.60 -15.58 -30.49
C ASP A 201 -24.79 -15.25 -29.56
N LYS A 202 -25.98 -15.17 -30.16
CA LYS A 202 -27.22 -14.78 -29.45
C LYS A 202 -27.50 -15.66 -28.24
N SER A 203 -27.23 -16.96 -28.34
CA SER A 203 -27.50 -17.91 -27.26
C SER A 203 -26.60 -17.63 -26.06
N SER A 204 -25.32 -17.37 -26.29
CA SER A 204 -24.40 -17.01 -25.21
C SER A 204 -24.64 -15.61 -24.67
N VAL A 205 -25.04 -14.63 -25.50
CA VAL A 205 -25.50 -13.31 -25.02
C VAL A 205 -26.71 -13.45 -24.09
N ALA A 206 -27.73 -14.21 -24.50
CA ALA A 206 -28.91 -14.44 -23.66
C ALA A 206 -28.56 -15.20 -22.37
N SER A 207 -27.61 -16.14 -22.43
CA SER A 207 -27.08 -16.82 -21.23
C SER A 207 -26.38 -15.83 -20.30
N ALA A 208 -25.48 -15.00 -20.84
CA ALA A 208 -24.73 -14.01 -20.08
C ALA A 208 -25.64 -12.99 -19.37
N ILE A 209 -26.73 -12.58 -20.01
CA ILE A 209 -27.73 -11.69 -19.41
C ILE A 209 -28.56 -12.44 -18.35
N PHE A 210 -29.11 -13.61 -18.68
CA PHE A 210 -30.01 -14.33 -17.79
C PHE A 210 -29.31 -14.90 -16.56
N ASP A 211 -28.14 -15.50 -16.74
CA ASP A 211 -27.38 -16.12 -15.66
C ASP A 211 -26.69 -15.06 -14.78
N SER A 212 -26.86 -13.77 -15.09
CA SER A 212 -26.24 -12.70 -14.34
C SER A 212 -26.74 -12.61 -12.91
N ASN A 213 -25.83 -12.61 -11.94
CA ASN A 213 -26.16 -12.53 -10.51
C ASN A 213 -25.20 -11.68 -9.67
N TRP A 214 -24.34 -10.90 -10.32
CA TRP A 214 -23.44 -9.99 -9.63
C TRP A 214 -24.26 -8.79 -9.14
N LEU A 215 -24.14 -8.35 -7.88
CA LEU A 215 -24.84 -7.17 -7.33
C LEU A 215 -26.30 -7.01 -7.81
N SER A 216 -26.56 -6.00 -8.63
CA SER A 216 -27.85 -5.66 -9.23
C SER A 216 -28.04 -6.15 -10.66
N PHE A 217 -27.04 -6.84 -11.21
CA PHE A 217 -27.03 -7.38 -12.55
C PHE A 217 -27.81 -8.68 -12.56
N THR A 218 -29.11 -8.62 -12.33
CA THR A 218 -30.00 -9.78 -12.32
C THR A 218 -31.10 -9.58 -13.37
N PRO A 219 -31.56 -10.63 -14.07
CA PRO A 219 -32.55 -10.50 -15.14
C PRO A 219 -33.91 -9.98 -14.65
N ASP A 220 -34.22 -10.03 -13.35
CA ASP A 220 -35.41 -9.44 -12.75
C ASP A 220 -35.23 -7.94 -12.40
N ASN A 221 -34.01 -7.42 -12.43
CA ASN A 221 -33.74 -6.01 -12.16
C ASN A 221 -34.14 -5.15 -13.38
N PRO A 222 -35.06 -4.17 -13.22
CA PRO A 222 -35.56 -3.37 -14.34
C PRO A 222 -34.51 -2.45 -14.94
N ASP A 223 -33.56 -1.95 -14.15
CA ASP A 223 -32.51 -1.06 -14.63
C ASP A 223 -31.42 -1.83 -15.38
N TYR A 224 -31.08 -3.04 -14.89
CA TYR A 224 -30.23 -3.98 -15.61
C TYR A 224 -30.80 -4.33 -16.97
N MET A 225 -32.04 -4.81 -17.04
CA MET A 225 -32.66 -5.19 -18.31
C MET A 225 -32.88 -3.98 -19.22
N ARG A 226 -33.24 -2.81 -18.67
CA ARG A 226 -33.37 -1.56 -19.47
C ARG A 226 -32.07 -1.18 -20.14
N SER A 227 -30.91 -1.44 -19.52
CA SER A 227 -29.61 -1.18 -20.16
C SER A 227 -29.47 -1.96 -21.48
N PHE A 228 -30.08 -3.15 -21.60
CA PHE A 228 -30.15 -3.97 -22.82
C PHE A 228 -31.39 -3.68 -23.69
N LEU A 229 -32.14 -2.61 -23.40
CA LEU A 229 -33.42 -2.27 -24.05
C LEU A 229 -34.53 -3.31 -23.81
N MET A 230 -34.41 -4.07 -22.72
CA MET A 230 -35.33 -5.15 -22.35
C MET A 230 -36.12 -4.80 -21.08
N THR A 231 -37.12 -5.63 -20.80
CA THR A 231 -37.88 -5.65 -19.55
C THR A 231 -37.40 -6.79 -18.65
N PRO A 232 -37.66 -6.73 -17.32
CA PRO A 232 -37.42 -7.85 -16.41
C PRO A 232 -37.84 -9.19 -17.01
N ALA A 233 -37.01 -10.20 -16.86
CA ALA A 233 -37.23 -11.55 -17.36
C ALA A 233 -37.03 -12.59 -16.25
N HIS A 234 -37.81 -13.66 -16.30
CA HIS A 234 -37.79 -14.74 -15.32
C HIS A 234 -37.33 -16.07 -15.92
N SER A 235 -37.04 -16.10 -17.22
CA SER A 235 -36.46 -17.26 -17.89
C SER A 235 -35.46 -16.86 -18.98
N LYS A 236 -34.48 -17.73 -19.23
CA LYS A 236 -33.53 -17.57 -20.35
C LYS A 236 -34.23 -17.46 -21.70
N GLN A 237 -35.33 -18.21 -21.89
CA GLN A 237 -36.10 -18.18 -23.13
C GLN A 237 -36.77 -16.81 -23.34
N GLU A 238 -37.25 -16.20 -22.27
CA GLU A 238 -37.80 -14.84 -22.31
C GLU A 238 -36.71 -13.81 -22.66
N VAL A 239 -35.52 -13.91 -22.06
CA VAL A 239 -34.37 -13.08 -22.44
C VAL A 239 -34.03 -13.26 -23.92
N LEU A 240 -34.00 -14.50 -24.41
CA LEU A 240 -33.72 -14.79 -25.82
C LEU A 240 -34.78 -14.18 -26.76
N THR A 241 -36.07 -14.30 -26.42
CA THR A 241 -37.17 -13.71 -27.20
C THR A 241 -37.10 -12.18 -27.20
N GLN A 242 -36.82 -11.56 -26.05
CA GLN A 242 -36.63 -10.11 -25.98
C GLN A 242 -35.37 -9.67 -26.76
N LEU A 243 -34.27 -10.42 -26.64
CA LEU A 243 -33.03 -10.19 -27.38
C LEU A 243 -33.27 -10.19 -28.89
N ASP A 244 -33.98 -11.16 -29.43
CA ASP A 244 -34.29 -11.20 -30.86
C ASP A 244 -35.08 -9.97 -31.35
N ALA A 245 -35.95 -9.41 -30.50
CA ALA A 245 -36.72 -8.22 -30.83
C ALA A 245 -35.86 -6.94 -30.83
N VAL A 246 -34.87 -6.83 -29.94
CA VAL A 246 -34.07 -5.60 -29.75
C VAL A 246 -32.67 -5.66 -30.36
N LEU A 247 -32.20 -6.83 -30.82
CA LEU A 247 -30.81 -7.06 -31.21
C LEU A 247 -30.26 -6.02 -32.21
N PRO A 248 -30.95 -5.68 -33.32
CA PRO A 248 -30.39 -4.71 -34.27
C PRO A 248 -30.19 -3.34 -33.63
N GLN A 249 -31.15 -2.91 -32.79
CA GLN A 249 -31.06 -1.64 -32.08
C GLN A 249 -29.97 -1.68 -31.00
N LEU A 250 -29.86 -2.78 -30.26
CA LEU A 250 -28.87 -2.96 -29.20
C LEU A 250 -27.43 -3.03 -29.74
N GLN A 251 -27.22 -3.70 -30.88
CA GLN A 251 -25.93 -3.68 -31.59
C GLN A 251 -25.57 -2.28 -32.06
N TYR A 252 -26.53 -1.56 -32.66
CA TYR A 252 -26.31 -0.17 -33.06
C TYR A 252 -25.98 0.72 -31.86
N PHE A 253 -26.69 0.56 -30.75
CA PHE A 253 -26.45 1.28 -29.50
C PHE A 253 -25.04 1.02 -28.97
N SER A 254 -24.66 -0.25 -28.79
CA SER A 254 -23.31 -0.62 -28.32
C SER A 254 -22.23 -0.07 -29.25
N ALA A 255 -22.45 -0.07 -30.57
CA ALA A 255 -21.50 0.48 -31.53
C ALA A 255 -21.38 2.00 -31.45
N VAL A 256 -22.50 2.72 -31.31
CA VAL A 256 -22.53 4.18 -31.08
C VAL A 256 -21.77 4.55 -29.81
N GLU A 257 -22.09 3.88 -28.70
CA GLU A 257 -21.47 4.14 -27.41
C GLU A 257 -19.97 3.86 -27.42
N ASN A 258 -19.52 2.75 -28.02
CA ASN A 258 -18.09 2.45 -28.16
C ASN A 258 -17.33 3.53 -28.96
N ARG A 259 -17.94 4.08 -30.03
CA ARG A 259 -17.32 5.17 -30.81
C ARG A 259 -17.22 6.46 -30.00
N LEU A 260 -18.26 6.81 -29.25
CA LEU A 260 -18.25 7.98 -28.37
C LEU A 260 -17.27 7.82 -27.21
N LEU A 261 -17.24 6.64 -26.58
CA LEU A 261 -16.28 6.29 -25.55
C LEU A 261 -14.83 6.39 -26.06
N ALA A 262 -14.54 5.84 -27.24
CA ALA A 262 -13.21 5.94 -27.84
C ALA A 262 -12.81 7.39 -28.14
N ALA A 263 -13.73 8.19 -28.69
CA ALA A 263 -13.52 9.62 -28.93
C ALA A 263 -13.23 10.38 -27.62
N ALA A 264 -14.01 10.11 -26.57
CA ALA A 264 -13.84 10.75 -25.27
C ALA A 264 -12.54 10.31 -24.58
N ALA A 265 -12.23 9.01 -24.59
CA ALA A 265 -11.04 8.43 -23.96
C ALA A 265 -9.74 9.06 -24.49
N ILE A 266 -9.59 9.18 -25.82
CA ILE A 266 -8.41 9.80 -26.45
C ILE A 266 -8.21 11.25 -25.96
N SER A 267 -9.28 11.91 -25.52
CA SER A 267 -9.27 13.29 -25.02
C SER A 267 -8.90 13.41 -23.53
N MET A 268 -8.71 12.30 -22.81
CA MET A 268 -8.35 12.30 -21.39
C MET A 268 -6.85 12.41 -21.12
N PRO A 269 -6.44 12.85 -19.90
CA PRO A 269 -5.03 12.98 -19.52
C PRO A 269 -4.23 11.68 -19.60
N ARG A 270 -2.92 11.80 -19.87
CA ARG A 270 -1.95 10.71 -19.79
C ARG A 270 -1.33 10.63 -18.38
N THR A 271 -0.63 9.54 -18.12
CA THR A 271 0.00 9.23 -16.83
C THR A 271 1.48 8.94 -17.00
N LEU A 272 2.30 9.31 -16.02
CA LEU A 272 3.73 8.99 -16.00
C LEU A 272 3.98 7.52 -15.71
N LYS A 273 4.90 6.89 -16.45
CA LYS A 273 5.35 5.52 -16.16
C LYS A 273 6.09 5.44 -14.83
N ILE A 274 6.83 6.47 -14.44
CA ILE A 274 7.63 6.43 -13.21
C ILE A 274 6.77 6.35 -11.94
N THR A 275 5.65 7.08 -11.91
CA THR A 275 4.73 7.05 -10.77
C THR A 275 3.71 5.93 -10.86
N THR A 276 3.52 5.38 -12.05
CA THR A 276 2.58 4.30 -12.32
C THR A 276 3.27 3.26 -13.21
N PRO A 277 4.23 2.50 -12.65
CA PRO A 277 5.07 1.58 -13.43
C PRO A 277 4.31 0.37 -13.94
N GLN A 278 3.16 0.06 -13.35
CA GLN A 278 2.29 -1.02 -13.74
C GLN A 278 0.84 -0.62 -13.52
N LEU A 279 -0.05 -1.24 -14.28
CA LEU A 279 -1.49 -1.13 -14.14
C LEU A 279 -2.08 -2.51 -13.87
N TYR A 280 -3.08 -2.58 -12.99
CA TYR A 280 -3.68 -3.82 -12.52
C TYR A 280 -5.17 -3.86 -12.85
N SER A 281 -5.65 -5.00 -13.33
CA SER A 281 -7.07 -5.20 -13.58
C SER A 281 -7.52 -6.53 -13.01
N GLY A 282 -8.45 -6.48 -12.05
CA GLY A 282 -9.22 -7.65 -11.67
C GLY A 282 -10.19 -7.94 -12.82
N GLN A 283 -9.98 -9.05 -13.52
CA GLN A 283 -10.93 -9.41 -14.56
C GLN A 283 -12.17 -9.92 -13.86
N LEU A 284 -13.26 -9.19 -14.08
CA LEU A 284 -14.60 -9.61 -13.72
C LEU A 284 -14.92 -10.85 -14.56
N ASP A 285 -14.54 -12.02 -14.06
CA ASP A 285 -15.32 -13.22 -14.34
C ASP A 285 -16.63 -12.98 -13.59
N MET A 286 -17.64 -12.51 -14.29
CA MET A 286 -19.00 -12.70 -13.82
C MET A 286 -19.11 -14.20 -13.59
N ARG A 287 -19.19 -14.71 -12.34
CA ARG A 287 -19.09 -16.17 -12.02
C ARG A 287 -19.93 -17.09 -12.93
N GLN A 288 -20.95 -16.54 -13.58
CA GLN A 288 -21.78 -17.15 -14.62
C GLN A 288 -21.19 -17.25 -16.05
N LEU A 289 -20.26 -16.39 -16.47
CA LEU A 289 -19.59 -16.46 -17.76
C LEU A 289 -18.58 -17.61 -17.79
N GLY A 290 -17.85 -17.81 -16.68
CA GLY A 290 -16.87 -18.87 -16.58
C GLY A 290 -15.56 -18.53 -17.30
N LEU A 291 -14.50 -19.22 -16.88
CA LEU A 291 -13.15 -19.00 -17.39
C LEU A 291 -13.01 -19.30 -18.90
N ASP A 292 -13.89 -20.12 -19.47
CA ASP A 292 -13.94 -20.45 -20.90
C ASP A 292 -14.43 -19.29 -21.78
N GLN A 293 -14.84 -18.17 -21.19
CA GLN A 293 -15.18 -16.95 -21.92
C GLN A 293 -14.10 -15.86 -21.86
N PHE A 294 -13.01 -16.09 -21.11
CA PHE A 294 -11.90 -15.14 -21.11
C PHE A 294 -11.21 -15.07 -22.48
N GLY A 295 -10.96 -16.22 -23.12
CA GLY A 295 -10.25 -16.30 -24.40
C GLY A 295 -10.96 -15.65 -25.59
N ILE A 296 -12.29 -15.54 -25.57
CA ILE A 296 -13.08 -14.97 -26.68
C ILE A 296 -13.08 -13.44 -26.70
N GLN A 297 -12.51 -12.78 -25.67
CA GLN A 297 -12.33 -11.33 -25.62
C GLN A 297 -11.23 -10.82 -26.57
N PHE A 298 -10.49 -11.74 -27.21
CA PHE A 298 -9.35 -11.41 -28.06
C PHE A 298 -9.64 -11.62 -29.55
N MET A 299 -9.06 -10.77 -30.39
CA MET A 299 -9.16 -10.90 -31.85
C MET A 299 -8.49 -12.18 -32.38
N GLN A 300 -7.52 -12.72 -31.64
CA GLN A 300 -6.78 -13.94 -32.00
C GLN A 300 -7.54 -15.24 -31.68
N CYS A 301 -8.73 -15.16 -31.08
CA CYS A 301 -9.55 -16.34 -30.84
C CYS A 301 -9.99 -16.95 -32.19
N PRO A 302 -9.68 -18.23 -32.47
CA PRO A 302 -9.97 -18.84 -33.77
C PRO A 302 -11.47 -18.96 -34.05
N LEU A 303 -12.33 -18.88 -33.03
CA LEU A 303 -13.78 -18.91 -33.20
C LEU A 303 -14.34 -17.61 -33.81
N ASN A 304 -13.56 -16.54 -33.91
CA ASN A 304 -13.97 -15.29 -34.54
C ASN A 304 -14.33 -15.46 -36.03
N ALA A 305 -13.78 -16.49 -36.68
CA ALA A 305 -14.10 -16.88 -38.06
C ALA A 305 -15.46 -17.58 -38.22
N GLY A 306 -16.15 -17.86 -37.11
CA GLY A 306 -17.43 -18.55 -37.09
C GLY A 306 -17.30 -20.08 -37.19
N PRO A 307 -18.39 -20.77 -37.58
CA PRO A 307 -19.66 -20.20 -38.09
C PRO A 307 -20.53 -19.55 -36.98
N PRO A 308 -21.43 -18.60 -37.31
CA PRO A 308 -22.24 -17.84 -36.33
C PRO A 308 -23.13 -18.65 -35.39
N ASN A 309 -23.38 -19.91 -35.72
CA ASN A 309 -24.21 -20.85 -34.97
C ASN A 309 -23.41 -21.69 -33.96
N LEU A 310 -22.08 -21.57 -33.94
CA LEU A 310 -21.23 -22.28 -32.97
C LEU A 310 -20.93 -21.37 -31.79
N PRO A 311 -21.28 -21.74 -30.55
CA PRO A 311 -21.07 -20.86 -29.41
C PRO A 311 -19.63 -20.35 -29.27
N LEU A 312 -19.46 -19.06 -29.03
CA LEU A 312 -18.18 -18.46 -28.71
C LEU A 312 -17.82 -18.87 -27.27
N ARG A 313 -17.15 -20.01 -27.14
CA ARG A 313 -16.58 -20.52 -25.88
C ARG A 313 -15.23 -21.15 -26.16
N PHE A 314 -14.19 -20.70 -25.48
CA PHE A 314 -12.83 -21.16 -25.69
C PHE A 314 -12.15 -21.38 -24.35
N GLU A 315 -12.02 -22.65 -23.95
CA GLU A 315 -11.41 -23.05 -22.67
C GLU A 315 -10.12 -22.29 -22.36
N LEU A 316 -10.02 -21.77 -21.14
CA LEU A 316 -8.89 -20.95 -20.71
C LEU A 316 -7.54 -21.68 -20.90
N ASP A 317 -7.45 -22.96 -20.52
CA ASP A 317 -6.22 -23.73 -20.68
C ASP A 317 -5.81 -23.87 -22.17
N LYS A 318 -6.78 -23.98 -23.09
CA LYS A 318 -6.51 -23.95 -24.53
C LYS A 318 -6.07 -22.57 -24.99
N ALA A 319 -6.65 -21.50 -24.46
CA ALA A 319 -6.23 -20.13 -24.76
C ALA A 319 -4.78 -19.89 -24.30
N LEU A 320 -4.47 -20.28 -23.06
CA LEU A 320 -3.12 -20.23 -22.46
C LEU A 320 -2.10 -21.08 -23.23
N GLY A 321 -2.53 -22.20 -23.84
CA GLY A 321 -1.68 -23.01 -24.72
C GLY A 321 -1.48 -22.45 -26.13
N THR A 322 -2.26 -21.45 -26.55
CA THR A 322 -2.30 -20.96 -27.94
C THR A 322 -1.92 -19.48 -28.05
N PHE A 323 -2.90 -18.58 -28.01
CA PHE A 323 -2.70 -17.14 -28.23
C PHE A 323 -2.48 -16.35 -26.94
N LEU A 324 -2.76 -16.91 -25.76
CA LEU A 324 -2.43 -16.34 -24.44
C LEU A 324 -1.14 -16.91 -23.81
N ARG A 325 -0.31 -17.59 -24.60
CA ARG A 325 1.00 -18.07 -24.10
C ARG A 325 2.04 -16.93 -24.11
N PRO A 326 3.06 -16.97 -23.23
CA PRO A 326 4.17 -16.02 -23.24
C PRO A 326 4.77 -15.81 -24.65
N GLY A 327 5.08 -14.56 -24.96
CA GLY A 327 5.62 -14.10 -26.24
C GLY A 327 4.59 -13.91 -27.37
N LYS A 328 3.29 -14.17 -27.12
CA LYS A 328 2.23 -13.88 -28.12
C LYS A 328 1.66 -12.50 -27.97
N VAL A 329 1.24 -11.93 -29.10
CA VAL A 329 0.52 -10.66 -29.15
C VAL A 329 -0.98 -10.93 -29.19
N ILE A 330 -1.69 -10.31 -28.26
CA ILE A 330 -3.15 -10.31 -28.17
C ILE A 330 -3.71 -8.92 -28.40
N THR A 331 -4.91 -8.85 -28.96
CA THR A 331 -5.64 -7.61 -29.25
C THR A 331 -7.02 -7.70 -28.64
N THR A 332 -7.41 -6.71 -27.83
CA THR A 332 -8.71 -6.72 -27.15
C THR A 332 -9.85 -6.36 -28.11
N LYS A 333 -10.99 -7.06 -28.01
CA LYS A 333 -12.24 -6.69 -28.70
C LYS A 333 -12.96 -5.50 -28.06
N GLN A 334 -12.64 -5.24 -26.79
CA GLN A 334 -13.35 -4.30 -25.94
C GLN A 334 -12.40 -3.42 -25.15
N VAL A 335 -12.97 -2.37 -24.57
CA VAL A 335 -12.29 -1.50 -23.62
C VAL A 335 -12.02 -2.29 -22.34
N TRP A 336 -10.84 -2.12 -21.76
CA TRP A 336 -10.49 -2.72 -20.46
C TRP A 336 -10.20 -1.64 -19.44
N SER A 337 -10.72 -1.82 -18.23
CA SER A 337 -10.47 -0.93 -17.09
C SER A 337 -9.34 -1.47 -16.20
N PHE A 338 -8.50 -0.57 -15.71
CA PHE A 338 -7.35 -0.85 -14.83
C PHE A 338 -7.28 0.17 -13.70
N SER A 339 -6.56 -0.20 -12.63
CA SER A 339 -6.19 0.64 -11.50
C SER A 339 -4.67 0.61 -11.30
N ASP A 340 -4.13 1.49 -10.48
CA ASP A 340 -2.73 1.53 -10.06
C ASP A 340 -2.46 0.67 -8.82
N SER A 341 -3.51 0.05 -8.27
CA SER A 341 -3.45 -0.75 -7.05
C SER A 341 -3.81 -2.21 -7.30
N TRP A 342 -2.89 -3.10 -6.91
CA TRP A 342 -3.15 -4.53 -6.80
C TRP A 342 -4.36 -4.82 -5.90
N ASP A 343 -4.47 -4.14 -4.77
CA ASP A 343 -5.59 -4.32 -3.83
C ASP A 343 -6.95 -3.97 -4.45
N ILE A 344 -6.99 -2.90 -5.26
CA ILE A 344 -8.20 -2.54 -5.99
C ILE A 344 -8.53 -3.63 -7.01
N ALA A 345 -7.55 -4.09 -7.81
CA ALA A 345 -7.75 -5.20 -8.74
C ALA A 345 -8.26 -6.48 -8.04
N MET A 346 -7.73 -6.78 -6.84
CA MET A 346 -8.14 -7.91 -6.02
C MET A 346 -9.59 -7.83 -5.52
N ASN A 347 -10.19 -6.64 -5.44
CA ASN A 347 -11.61 -6.50 -5.08
C ASN A 347 -12.55 -6.88 -6.22
N TYR A 348 -12.09 -6.78 -7.48
CA TYR A 348 -12.91 -7.05 -8.67
C TYR A 348 -12.52 -8.33 -9.40
N GLN A 349 -11.45 -9.02 -8.98
CA GLN A 349 -11.03 -10.28 -9.60
C GLN A 349 -12.05 -11.39 -9.34
N ASN A 350 -12.21 -12.29 -10.32
CA ASN A 350 -12.87 -13.56 -10.10
C ASN A 350 -12.06 -14.73 -10.69
N GLY A 351 -10.81 -14.85 -10.25
CA GLY A 351 -9.87 -15.90 -10.61
C GLY A 351 -8.77 -15.47 -11.58
N ILE A 352 -8.89 -14.28 -12.19
CA ILE A 352 -7.87 -13.72 -13.10
C ILE A 352 -7.53 -12.28 -12.71
N VAL A 353 -6.23 -11.99 -12.63
CA VAL A 353 -5.69 -10.62 -12.49
C VAL A 353 -4.76 -10.35 -13.67
N LEU A 354 -4.94 -9.21 -14.34
CA LEU A 354 -4.01 -8.74 -15.35
C LEU A 354 -3.06 -7.71 -14.75
N VAL A 355 -1.78 -7.85 -15.06
CA VAL A 355 -0.74 -6.87 -14.74
C VAL A 355 -0.19 -6.35 -16.05
N VAL A 356 -0.34 -5.07 -16.34
CA VAL A 356 0.15 -4.45 -17.58
C VAL A 356 1.36 -3.60 -17.27
N GLN A 357 2.47 -3.93 -17.93
CA GLN A 357 3.69 -3.14 -17.99
C GLN A 357 3.65 -2.19 -19.19
N PRO A 358 4.30 -1.01 -19.09
CA PRO A 358 4.37 -0.05 -20.18
C PRO A 358 5.22 -0.56 -21.34
N PRO A 359 5.11 0.05 -22.54
CA PRO A 359 5.99 -0.24 -23.67
C PRO A 359 7.45 0.20 -23.39
N ASP A 360 8.42 -0.52 -23.97
CA ASP A 360 9.85 -0.14 -23.99
C ASP A 360 10.15 0.84 -25.15
N ASP A 361 9.40 1.93 -25.23
CA ASP A 361 9.51 2.91 -26.33
C ASP A 361 10.37 4.13 -25.97
N GLY A 362 11.02 4.12 -24.80
CA GLY A 362 11.76 5.26 -24.27
C GLY A 362 10.88 6.44 -23.81
N SER A 363 9.56 6.39 -24.02
CA SER A 363 8.65 7.39 -23.49
C SER A 363 8.57 7.28 -21.97
N LEU A 364 8.52 8.42 -21.28
CA LEU A 364 8.31 8.48 -19.82
C LEU A 364 6.82 8.46 -19.43
N VAL A 365 5.92 8.46 -20.42
CA VAL A 365 4.47 8.49 -20.23
C VAL A 365 3.79 7.31 -20.90
N TRP A 366 2.66 6.91 -20.32
CA TRP A 366 1.73 6.00 -20.95
C TRP A 366 0.97 6.72 -22.08
N GLU A 367 1.21 6.33 -23.33
CA GLU A 367 0.52 6.95 -24.49
C GLU A 367 -0.90 6.43 -24.72
N THR A 368 -1.16 5.17 -24.37
CA THR A 368 -2.40 4.48 -24.74
C THR A 368 -3.46 4.46 -23.64
N PRO A 369 -3.17 4.08 -22.38
CA PRO A 369 -4.20 4.11 -21.36
C PRO A 369 -4.57 5.54 -20.99
N CYS A 370 -5.87 5.76 -20.88
CA CYS A 370 -6.46 7.06 -20.65
C CYS A 370 -6.87 7.17 -19.18
N TYR A 371 -6.42 8.21 -18.46
CA TYR A 371 -6.78 8.43 -17.06
C TYR A 371 -8.20 8.97 -16.96
N VAL A 372 -9.15 8.13 -16.57
CA VAL A 372 -10.61 8.44 -16.58
C VAL A 372 -11.21 8.67 -15.20
N THR A 373 -10.43 8.53 -14.12
CA THR A 373 -10.86 8.80 -12.73
C THR A 373 -11.76 10.02 -12.55
N PRO A 374 -11.49 11.20 -13.17
CA PRO A 374 -12.36 12.37 -12.98
C PRO A 374 -13.81 12.14 -13.42
N LEU A 375 -14.04 11.22 -14.35
CA LEU A 375 -15.35 10.81 -14.86
C LEU A 375 -15.77 9.42 -14.36
N SER A 376 -15.03 8.80 -13.43
CA SER A 376 -15.44 7.52 -12.83
C SER A 376 -16.67 7.70 -11.93
N CYS A 377 -17.56 6.71 -11.90
CA CYS A 377 -18.72 6.72 -11.01
C CYS A 377 -18.33 6.50 -9.53
N GLU A 378 -17.15 5.92 -9.28
CA GLU A 378 -16.59 5.71 -7.95
C GLU A 378 -15.52 6.77 -7.65
N ALA A 379 -15.84 7.74 -6.78
CA ALA A 379 -14.93 8.87 -6.48
C ALA A 379 -13.59 8.47 -5.84
N ASN A 380 -13.52 7.28 -5.26
CA ASN A 380 -12.36 6.70 -4.57
C ASN A 380 -11.55 5.71 -5.42
N LYS A 381 -12.00 5.41 -6.65
CA LYS A 381 -11.34 4.44 -7.53
C LYS A 381 -10.49 5.19 -8.55
N THR A 382 -9.18 4.97 -8.50
CA THR A 382 -8.30 5.41 -9.58
C THR A 382 -8.46 4.47 -10.78
N GLU A 383 -8.81 5.02 -11.93
CA GLU A 383 -9.25 4.26 -13.08
C GLU A 383 -8.61 4.74 -14.39
N TRP A 384 -8.07 3.78 -15.13
CA TRP A 384 -7.56 3.91 -16.48
C TRP A 384 -8.35 3.00 -17.40
N ILE A 385 -8.47 3.40 -18.67
CA ILE A 385 -9.01 2.52 -19.69
C ILE A 385 -8.03 2.35 -20.85
N PHE A 386 -7.90 1.12 -21.31
CA PHE A 386 -7.29 0.83 -22.61
C PHE A 386 -8.39 0.77 -23.67
N PRO A 387 -8.25 1.51 -24.78
CA PRO A 387 -9.23 1.49 -25.85
C PRO A 387 -9.33 0.11 -26.50
N LEU A 388 -10.48 -0.17 -27.13
CA LEU A 388 -10.66 -1.37 -27.94
C LEU A 388 -9.60 -1.45 -29.04
N GLY A 389 -9.13 -2.66 -29.35
CA GLY A 389 -8.06 -2.86 -30.33
C GLY A 389 -6.64 -2.63 -29.79
N THR A 390 -6.47 -2.43 -28.49
CA THR A 390 -5.12 -2.32 -27.89
C THR A 390 -4.39 -3.66 -27.98
N ASN A 391 -3.11 -3.59 -28.38
CA ASN A 391 -2.23 -4.74 -28.49
C ASN A 391 -1.36 -4.92 -27.24
N PHE A 392 -1.29 -6.14 -26.75
CA PHE A 392 -0.45 -6.54 -25.63
C PHE A 392 0.40 -7.75 -26.01
N THR A 393 1.66 -7.77 -25.60
CA THR A 393 2.47 -8.99 -25.58
C THR A 393 2.29 -9.69 -24.25
N VAL A 394 1.94 -10.97 -24.25
CA VAL A 394 1.89 -11.77 -23.03
C VAL A 394 3.31 -12.04 -22.54
N LEU A 395 3.63 -11.61 -21.33
CA LEU A 395 4.93 -11.84 -20.70
C LEU A 395 4.93 -13.13 -19.89
N SER A 396 3.94 -13.31 -19.01
CA SER A 396 3.79 -14.52 -18.22
C SER A 396 2.32 -14.80 -17.91
N SER A 397 2.04 -16.05 -17.56
CA SER A 397 0.72 -16.53 -17.14
C SER A 397 0.94 -17.52 -16.00
N GLU A 398 0.83 -17.05 -14.76
CA GLU A 398 1.26 -17.77 -13.56
C GLU A 398 0.07 -18.01 -12.63
N ARG A 399 0.04 -19.17 -11.98
CA ARG A 399 -0.94 -19.42 -10.92
C ARG A 399 -0.37 -18.91 -9.61
N TRP A 400 -1.00 -17.91 -9.04
CA TRP A 400 -0.69 -17.37 -7.73
C TRP A 400 -1.59 -18.02 -6.68
N GLN A 401 -0.99 -18.61 -5.65
CA GLN A 401 -1.70 -19.19 -4.52
C GLN A 401 -1.30 -18.46 -3.24
N LYS A 402 -2.30 -17.94 -2.53
CA LYS A 402 -2.15 -17.42 -1.18
C LYS A 402 -3.35 -17.87 -0.36
N ASP A 403 -3.10 -18.61 0.71
CA ASP A 403 -4.12 -19.26 1.53
C ASP A 403 -5.02 -20.17 0.66
N GLU A 404 -6.35 -20.07 0.79
CA GLU A 404 -7.32 -20.82 -0.02
C GLU A 404 -7.62 -20.18 -1.40
N LEU A 405 -7.03 -19.02 -1.70
CA LEU A 405 -7.28 -18.30 -2.95
C LEU A 405 -6.26 -18.69 -4.03
N SER A 406 -6.75 -19.31 -5.11
CA SER A 406 -5.97 -19.60 -6.32
C SER A 406 -6.37 -18.66 -7.44
N LEU A 407 -5.42 -17.90 -7.97
CA LEU A 407 -5.62 -16.93 -9.05
C LEU A 407 -4.70 -17.22 -10.22
N LEU A 408 -5.12 -16.87 -11.43
CA LEU A 408 -4.26 -16.78 -12.60
C LEU A 408 -3.85 -15.31 -12.78
N VAL A 409 -2.56 -15.04 -12.69
CA VAL A 409 -1.98 -13.73 -12.96
C VAL A 409 -1.42 -13.75 -14.38
N ILE A 410 -1.95 -12.91 -15.26
CA ILE A 410 -1.43 -12.75 -16.63
C ILE A 410 -0.70 -11.41 -16.70
N THR A 411 0.61 -11.48 -16.82
CA THR A 411 1.45 -10.30 -17.01
C THR A 411 1.53 -10.00 -18.49
N LEU A 412 1.20 -8.76 -18.85
CA LEU A 412 1.12 -8.23 -20.18
C LEU A 412 2.08 -7.06 -20.32
N LYS A 413 2.59 -6.85 -21.52
CA LYS A 413 3.28 -5.64 -21.93
C LYS A 413 2.47 -4.94 -22.99
N GLN A 414 2.13 -3.68 -22.76
CA GLN A 414 1.49 -2.90 -23.81
C GLN A 414 2.47 -2.71 -24.97
N ASN A 415 2.05 -3.01 -26.20
CA ASN A 415 2.87 -2.72 -27.37
C ASN A 415 2.75 -1.23 -27.73
N THR A 416 3.83 -0.65 -28.26
CA THR A 416 3.81 0.71 -28.78
C THR A 416 2.73 0.79 -29.85
N ALA A 417 1.90 1.83 -29.80
CA ALA A 417 0.92 2.08 -30.84
C ALA A 417 1.68 2.35 -32.15
N SER A 418 1.85 1.34 -33.01
CA SER A 418 2.19 1.55 -34.41
C SER A 418 1.15 2.52 -34.94
N ALA A 419 1.54 3.69 -35.48
CA ALA A 419 0.63 4.76 -35.92
C ALA A 419 -0.66 4.21 -36.58
N GLN A 420 -1.69 3.99 -35.77
CA GLN A 420 -2.96 3.40 -36.19
C GLN A 420 -3.82 4.54 -36.70
N THR A 421 -3.52 5.00 -37.91
CA THR A 421 -4.36 5.94 -38.67
C THR A 421 -5.09 5.29 -39.83
N SER A 422 -5.18 3.96 -39.90
CA SER A 422 -6.05 3.30 -40.87
C SER A 422 -6.85 2.16 -40.26
N VAL A 423 -8.16 2.25 -40.46
CA VAL A 423 -9.14 1.15 -40.31
C VAL A 423 -8.57 -0.10 -40.99
N ALA A 424 -8.44 -1.17 -40.22
CA ALA A 424 -7.67 -2.37 -40.55
C ALA A 424 -8.17 -3.11 -41.81
N LYS A 425 -7.24 -3.46 -42.71
CA LYS A 425 -7.40 -4.52 -43.71
C LYS A 425 -6.48 -5.68 -43.35
N PHE A 426 -7.04 -6.87 -43.16
CA PHE A 426 -6.34 -8.08 -42.72
C PHE A 426 -5.86 -8.96 -43.88
N SER A 427 -4.71 -9.61 -43.71
CA SER A 427 -4.14 -10.64 -44.59
C SER A 427 -3.58 -11.79 -43.75
N CYS A 428 -3.90 -13.03 -44.14
CA CYS A 428 -3.76 -14.26 -43.35
C CYS A 428 -2.72 -15.22 -43.98
N LYS A 429 -1.87 -15.87 -43.15
CA LYS A 429 -1.17 -17.12 -43.47
C LYS A 429 -1.04 -18.00 -42.23
N THR A 430 -1.44 -19.26 -42.40
CA THR A 430 -1.45 -20.35 -41.40
C THR A 430 -0.35 -21.37 -41.66
N THR A 431 0.24 -21.93 -40.60
CA THR A 431 0.91 -23.24 -40.62
C THR A 431 0.69 -23.97 -39.30
N SER A 432 0.37 -25.27 -39.40
CA SER A 432 0.04 -26.17 -38.30
C SER A 432 1.19 -27.09 -37.93
N SER A 433 1.31 -27.49 -36.66
CA SER A 433 1.81 -28.82 -36.29
C SER A 433 1.27 -29.28 -34.93
N LYS A 434 0.97 -30.58 -34.84
CA LYS A 434 0.49 -31.35 -33.68
C LYS A 434 1.68 -31.97 -32.95
N PHE A 435 1.62 -32.19 -31.63
CA PHE A 435 2.11 -33.42 -30.97
C PHE A 435 1.61 -33.56 -29.51
N ARG A 436 1.62 -34.82 -29.03
CA ARG A 436 0.92 -35.42 -27.87
C ARG A 436 1.66 -35.28 -26.53
N LEU A 437 0.87 -35.33 -25.45
CA LEU A 437 1.22 -35.38 -24.02
C LEU A 437 1.36 -36.82 -23.47
N THR A 438 2.15 -36.97 -22.40
CA THR A 438 1.95 -37.93 -21.29
C THR A 438 2.55 -37.37 -19.98
N PRO A 439 1.89 -37.50 -18.80
CA PRO A 439 2.38 -37.03 -17.50
C PRO A 439 2.92 -38.19 -16.61
N PRO A 440 3.50 -37.89 -15.43
CA PRO A 440 2.80 -38.36 -14.21
C PRO A 440 2.93 -37.47 -12.95
N PHE A 441 1.99 -37.73 -12.04
CA PHE A 441 1.85 -37.27 -10.65
C PHE A 441 2.84 -37.94 -9.68
N SER A 442 3.15 -37.29 -8.53
CA SER A 442 3.08 -37.95 -7.21
C SER A 442 2.87 -36.93 -6.07
N LYS A 443 2.11 -37.36 -5.04
CA LYS A 443 1.71 -36.63 -3.82
C LYS A 443 2.60 -37.06 -2.64
N SER A 444 2.86 -36.17 -1.69
CA SER A 444 3.39 -36.50 -0.36
C SER A 444 2.39 -36.15 0.75
N ASN A 445 2.28 -37.06 1.72
CA ASN A 445 1.47 -36.97 2.93
C ASN A 445 2.30 -36.40 4.09
N ILE A 446 1.69 -35.63 4.99
CA ILE A 446 2.28 -35.20 6.26
C ILE A 446 1.50 -35.87 7.41
N LEU A 447 2.25 -36.54 8.28
CA LEU A 447 1.84 -37.14 9.56
C LEU A 447 2.00 -36.10 10.68
N LEU A 448 1.02 -36.00 11.58
CA LEU A 448 1.13 -35.26 12.85
C LEU A 448 0.97 -36.24 14.01
N SER A 449 1.84 -36.10 15.01
CA SER A 449 1.98 -37.01 16.15
C SER A 449 1.06 -36.66 17.34
N ASP A 450 0.75 -37.70 18.10
CA ASP A 450 0.00 -37.69 19.35
C ASP A 450 0.83 -37.18 20.53
N ASP A 451 0.28 -36.27 21.33
CA ASP A 451 0.49 -36.22 22.78
C ASP A 451 -0.38 -35.14 23.44
N VAL A 452 -1.46 -35.53 24.15
CA VAL A 452 -1.93 -34.88 25.40
C VAL A 452 -2.85 -35.85 26.16
N LYS A 453 -2.35 -36.46 27.24
CA LYS A 453 -3.16 -37.13 28.28
C LYS A 453 -3.05 -36.38 29.61
N ALA A 454 -3.91 -35.38 29.82
CA ALA A 454 -4.23 -34.85 31.14
C ALA A 454 -5.49 -33.96 31.10
N CYS A 455 -6.70 -34.54 31.02
CA CYS A 455 -7.93 -33.77 31.26
C CYS A 455 -9.17 -34.59 31.66
N ASP A 456 -9.03 -35.62 32.50
CA ASP A 456 -10.13 -36.59 32.67
C ASP A 456 -11.24 -36.22 33.69
N ILE A 457 -11.18 -35.04 34.33
CA ILE A 457 -12.18 -34.65 35.35
C ILE A 457 -13.09 -33.48 34.91
N LYS A 458 -12.67 -32.67 33.92
CA LYS A 458 -13.55 -31.65 33.29
C LYS A 458 -14.45 -32.23 32.17
N ILE A 459 -14.02 -33.34 31.55
CA ILE A 459 -14.72 -33.97 30.42
C ILE A 459 -16.11 -34.50 30.82
N THR A 460 -16.30 -34.98 32.05
CA THR A 460 -17.57 -35.60 32.46
C THR A 460 -18.71 -34.58 32.62
N LYS A 461 -18.41 -33.38 33.15
CA LYS A 461 -19.40 -32.28 33.22
C LYS A 461 -19.67 -31.66 31.84
N CYS A 462 -18.64 -31.50 31.01
CA CYS A 462 -18.81 -31.07 29.62
C CYS A 462 -19.62 -32.08 28.80
N ARG A 463 -19.43 -33.39 29.03
CA ARG A 463 -20.22 -34.46 28.39
C ARG A 463 -21.69 -34.39 28.80
N ALA A 464 -21.99 -34.25 30.09
CA ALA A 464 -23.38 -34.14 30.54
C ALA A 464 -24.08 -32.90 29.94
N TRP A 465 -23.41 -31.74 29.92
CA TRP A 465 -23.92 -30.53 29.27
C TRP A 465 -24.07 -30.68 27.75
N PHE A 466 -23.10 -31.30 27.09
CA PHE A 466 -23.11 -31.58 25.65
C PHE A 466 -24.28 -32.50 25.26
N TRP A 467 -24.45 -33.63 25.97
CA TRP A 467 -25.55 -34.56 25.71
C TRP A 467 -26.92 -33.96 26.00
N SER A 468 -27.03 -33.12 27.04
CA SER A 468 -28.27 -32.42 27.36
C SER A 468 -28.64 -31.38 26.28
N ASN A 469 -27.66 -30.66 25.72
CA ASN A 469 -27.88 -29.75 24.60
C ASN A 469 -28.19 -30.47 23.29
N MET A 470 -27.53 -31.59 23.02
CA MET A 470 -27.81 -32.42 21.84
C MET A 470 -29.24 -32.98 21.88
N ALA A 471 -29.70 -33.42 23.06
CA ALA A 471 -31.09 -33.86 23.24
C ALA A 471 -32.09 -32.71 23.00
N LEU A 472 -31.78 -31.51 23.48
CA LEU A 472 -32.64 -30.33 23.27
C LEU A 472 -32.71 -29.93 21.79
N ILE A 473 -31.58 -29.97 21.07
CA ILE A 473 -31.52 -29.69 19.63
C ILE A 473 -32.31 -30.74 18.84
N ALA A 474 -32.19 -32.02 19.20
CA ALA A 474 -32.95 -33.09 18.56
C ALA A 474 -34.46 -32.88 18.69
N ILE A 475 -34.95 -32.52 19.89
CA ILE A 475 -36.36 -32.20 20.14
C ILE A 475 -36.82 -30.99 19.32
N LEU A 476 -35.98 -29.96 19.16
CA LEU A 476 -36.31 -28.78 18.36
C LEU A 476 -36.38 -29.08 16.86
N ILE A 477 -35.50 -29.95 16.34
CA ILE A 477 -35.55 -30.42 14.96
C ILE A 477 -36.83 -31.23 14.73
N GLU A 478 -37.16 -32.16 15.63
CA GLU A 478 -38.38 -32.97 15.54
C GLU A 478 -39.65 -32.10 15.51
N LYS A 479 -39.74 -31.10 16.39
CA LYS A 479 -40.85 -30.13 16.38
C LYS A 479 -40.94 -29.32 15.09
N TRP A 480 -39.79 -28.95 14.52
CA TRP A 480 -39.74 -28.23 13.26
C TRP A 480 -40.22 -29.11 12.08
N GLU A 481 -39.82 -30.39 12.06
CA GLU A 481 -40.27 -31.37 11.08
C GLU A 481 -41.78 -31.66 11.21
N GLU A 482 -42.29 -31.78 12.44
CA GLU A 482 -43.72 -31.94 12.74
C GLU A 482 -44.53 -30.74 12.22
N ALA A 483 -44.05 -29.51 12.46
CA ALA A 483 -44.68 -28.30 11.93
C ALA A 483 -44.69 -28.28 10.39
N GLY A 484 -43.62 -28.76 9.74
CA GLY A 484 -43.56 -28.97 8.28
C GLY A 484 -44.60 -29.99 7.79
N GLY A 485 -44.79 -31.08 8.54
CA GLY A 485 -45.86 -32.06 8.31
C GLY A 485 -47.26 -31.44 8.40
N SER A 486 -47.52 -30.65 9.44
CA SER A 486 -48.81 -29.96 9.64
C SER A 486 -49.11 -28.94 8.53
N LEU A 487 -48.10 -28.18 8.08
CA LEU A 487 -48.24 -27.27 6.95
C LEU A 487 -48.61 -28.02 5.65
N THR A 488 -47.94 -29.14 5.40
CA THR A 488 -48.22 -30.00 4.23
C THR A 488 -49.66 -30.53 4.26
N ALA A 489 -50.13 -30.98 5.42
CA ALA A 489 -51.51 -31.44 5.60
C ALA A 489 -52.53 -30.32 5.37
N THR A 490 -52.24 -29.11 5.86
CA THR A 490 -53.10 -27.93 5.69
C THR A 490 -53.21 -27.51 4.22
N LEU A 491 -52.09 -27.48 3.50
CA LEU A 491 -52.06 -27.18 2.06
C LEU A 491 -52.84 -28.23 1.25
N ARG A 492 -52.72 -29.51 1.62
CA ARG A 492 -53.50 -30.60 0.99
C ARG A 492 -55.00 -30.42 1.24
N ASN A 493 -55.40 -30.04 2.46
CA ASN A 493 -56.80 -29.78 2.77
C ASN A 493 -57.34 -28.56 1.99
N TYR A 494 -56.54 -27.49 1.90
CA TYR A 494 -56.88 -26.32 1.09
C TYR A 494 -57.10 -26.70 -0.39
N LEU A 495 -56.20 -27.51 -0.97
CA LEU A 495 -56.37 -28.03 -2.33
C LEU A 495 -57.68 -28.82 -2.49
N ASN A 496 -58.00 -29.70 -1.55
CA ASN A 496 -59.25 -30.46 -1.56
C ASN A 496 -60.49 -29.54 -1.50
N LEU A 497 -60.44 -28.50 -0.67
CA LEU A 497 -61.50 -27.49 -0.59
C LEU A 497 -61.62 -26.68 -1.88
N SER A 498 -60.51 -26.32 -2.52
CA SER A 498 -60.51 -25.64 -3.84
C SER A 498 -61.14 -26.52 -4.94
N VAL A 499 -60.84 -27.83 -4.94
CA VAL A 499 -61.47 -28.79 -5.86
C VAL A 499 -62.98 -28.90 -5.59
N SER A 500 -63.37 -28.98 -4.31
CA SER A 500 -64.79 -29.02 -3.91
C SER A 500 -65.53 -27.73 -4.28
N LEU A 501 -64.87 -26.57 -4.15
CA LEU A 501 -65.39 -25.27 -4.54
C LEU A 501 -65.72 -25.25 -6.04
N GLY A 502 -64.84 -25.82 -6.88
CA GLY A 502 -65.09 -25.96 -8.33
C GLY A 502 -66.29 -26.86 -8.66
N MET A 503 -66.52 -27.91 -7.88
CA MET A 503 -67.66 -28.82 -8.09
C MET A 503 -69.00 -28.27 -7.59
N ASN A 504 -68.99 -27.40 -6.58
CA ASN A 504 -70.20 -26.88 -5.94
C ASN A 504 -70.60 -25.47 -6.43
N SER A 505 -69.69 -24.70 -7.02
CA SER A 505 -69.93 -23.33 -7.50
C SER A 505 -70.96 -23.23 -8.65
N LEU A 506 -71.27 -24.34 -9.32
CA LEU A 506 -72.28 -24.42 -10.38
C LEU A 506 -73.72 -24.64 -9.88
N LYS A 507 -73.93 -24.84 -8.56
CA LYS A 507 -75.25 -25.19 -7.99
C LYS A 507 -76.00 -24.02 -7.37
N GLU A 508 -75.39 -22.84 -7.28
CA GLU A 508 -76.00 -21.66 -6.64
C GLU A 508 -76.21 -20.52 -7.65
N ASP A 509 -77.27 -19.73 -7.48
CA ASP A 509 -77.68 -18.59 -8.33
C ASP A 509 -76.75 -17.36 -8.20
N ILE A 510 -75.47 -17.58 -7.88
CA ILE A 510 -74.47 -16.54 -7.70
C ILE A 510 -73.84 -16.23 -9.08
N PRO A 511 -73.75 -14.94 -9.48
CA PRO A 511 -73.15 -14.57 -10.75
C PRO A 511 -71.70 -15.12 -10.87
N PRO A 512 -71.37 -15.87 -11.93
CA PRO A 512 -70.04 -16.49 -12.10
C PRO A 512 -68.87 -15.51 -11.97
N LYS A 513 -69.07 -14.27 -12.42
CA LYS A 513 -68.08 -13.19 -12.34
C LYS A 513 -67.76 -12.80 -10.89
N ALA A 514 -68.74 -12.80 -9.99
CA ALA A 514 -68.53 -12.46 -8.59
C ALA A 514 -67.75 -13.56 -7.84
N ILE A 515 -68.01 -14.83 -8.17
CA ILE A 515 -67.25 -15.97 -7.63
C ILE A 515 -65.80 -15.93 -8.14
N ALA A 516 -65.60 -15.72 -9.45
CA ALA A 516 -64.26 -15.62 -10.05
C ALA A 516 -63.43 -14.51 -9.39
N THR A 517 -63.96 -13.29 -9.29
CA THR A 517 -63.23 -12.17 -8.66
C THR A 517 -62.89 -12.45 -7.19
N ARG A 518 -63.76 -13.13 -6.45
CA ARG A 518 -63.49 -13.48 -5.04
C ARG A 518 -62.43 -14.57 -4.91
N ILE A 519 -62.40 -15.53 -5.84
CA ILE A 519 -61.35 -16.55 -5.93
C ILE A 519 -60.02 -15.89 -6.26
N ASP A 520 -59.99 -15.01 -7.26
CA ASP A 520 -58.76 -14.33 -7.70
C ASP A 520 -58.15 -13.50 -6.56
N VAL A 521 -58.97 -12.67 -5.88
CA VAL A 521 -58.52 -11.86 -4.72
C VAL A 521 -58.03 -12.74 -3.56
N ALA A 522 -58.72 -13.84 -3.28
CA ALA A 522 -58.32 -14.77 -2.21
C ALA A 522 -57.02 -15.51 -2.55
N LEU A 523 -56.85 -15.93 -3.81
CA LEU A 523 -55.63 -16.57 -4.31
C LEU A 523 -54.45 -15.60 -4.27
N GLU A 524 -54.63 -14.36 -4.74
CA GLU A 524 -53.58 -13.34 -4.73
C GLU A 524 -53.14 -13.02 -3.29
N THR A 525 -54.09 -12.83 -2.37
CA THR A 525 -53.79 -12.58 -0.95
C THR A 525 -53.06 -13.77 -0.30
N LEU A 526 -53.51 -14.99 -0.59
CA LEU A 526 -52.89 -16.21 -0.04
C LEU A 526 -51.49 -16.43 -0.61
N HIS A 527 -51.30 -16.27 -1.92
CA HIS A 527 -50.01 -16.42 -2.58
C HIS A 527 -48.98 -15.43 -2.05
N THR A 528 -49.35 -14.15 -1.90
CA THR A 528 -48.45 -13.13 -1.34
C THR A 528 -48.08 -13.46 0.11
N THR A 529 -49.05 -13.85 0.94
CA THR A 529 -48.83 -14.18 2.35
C THR A 529 -47.93 -15.42 2.53
N ILE A 530 -48.23 -16.50 1.80
CA ILE A 530 -47.42 -17.74 1.83
C ILE A 530 -46.00 -17.46 1.34
N SER A 531 -45.85 -16.70 0.24
CA SER A 531 -44.53 -16.40 -0.33
C SER A 531 -43.66 -15.60 0.65
N ILE A 532 -44.24 -14.59 1.32
CA ILE A 532 -43.54 -13.79 2.34
C ILE A 532 -43.07 -14.68 3.51
N HIS A 533 -43.96 -15.52 4.06
CA HIS A 533 -43.61 -16.35 5.22
C HIS A 533 -42.63 -17.47 4.88
N ILE A 534 -42.76 -18.11 3.71
CA ILE A 534 -41.78 -19.11 3.26
C ILE A 534 -40.42 -18.45 3.04
N PHE A 535 -40.36 -17.26 2.44
CA PHE A 535 -39.10 -16.55 2.26
C PHE A 535 -38.44 -16.20 3.60
N GLN A 536 -39.22 -15.70 4.57
CA GLN A 536 -38.75 -15.43 5.93
C GLN A 536 -38.24 -16.70 6.62
N ALA A 537 -38.98 -17.80 6.54
CA ALA A 537 -38.57 -19.08 7.14
C ALA A 537 -37.28 -19.62 6.50
N ARG A 538 -37.18 -19.60 5.17
CA ARG A 538 -35.97 -20.01 4.43
C ARG A 538 -34.76 -19.16 4.80
N SER A 539 -34.92 -17.83 4.88
CA SER A 539 -33.87 -16.91 5.31
C SER A 539 -33.39 -17.22 6.73
N LYS A 540 -34.32 -17.42 7.67
CA LYS A 540 -34.01 -17.70 9.08
C LYS A 540 -33.34 -19.08 9.28
N LEU A 541 -33.79 -20.10 8.54
CA LEU A 541 -33.17 -21.42 8.54
C LEU A 541 -31.80 -21.43 7.87
N ALA A 542 -31.64 -20.74 6.74
CA ALA A 542 -30.34 -20.57 6.09
C ALA A 542 -29.34 -19.86 7.01
N HIS A 543 -29.78 -18.81 7.71
CA HIS A 543 -28.98 -18.13 8.72
C HIS A 543 -28.57 -19.08 9.85
N THR A 544 -29.53 -19.79 10.46
CA THR A 544 -29.28 -20.75 11.54
C THR A 544 -28.34 -21.87 11.10
N ARG A 545 -28.54 -22.42 9.91
CA ARG A 545 -27.65 -23.43 9.31
C ARG A 545 -26.23 -22.90 9.14
N ASN A 546 -26.08 -21.69 8.60
CA ASN A 546 -24.76 -21.09 8.40
C ASN A 546 -24.06 -20.79 9.74
N GLN A 547 -24.80 -20.42 10.78
CA GLN A 547 -24.27 -20.28 12.14
C GLN A 547 -23.76 -21.62 12.68
N ILE A 548 -24.56 -22.69 12.57
CA ILE A 548 -24.20 -24.03 13.07
C ILE A 548 -22.97 -24.62 12.33
N LEU A 549 -22.91 -24.42 11.00
CA LEU A 549 -21.84 -24.97 10.17
C LEU A 549 -20.54 -24.17 10.26
N SER A 550 -20.59 -22.88 10.61
CA SER A 550 -19.40 -22.05 10.67
C SER A 550 -18.54 -22.43 11.89
N PRO A 551 -17.26 -22.81 11.69
CA PRO A 551 -16.35 -23.11 12.79
C PRO A 551 -16.19 -21.94 13.77
N THR A 552 -16.35 -20.70 13.27
CA THR A 552 -16.19 -19.49 14.08
C THR A 552 -17.22 -19.36 15.20
N TYR A 553 -18.45 -19.87 15.02
CA TYR A 553 -19.47 -19.86 16.07
C TYR A 553 -19.22 -20.89 17.18
N ARG A 554 -18.22 -21.77 17.02
CA ARG A 554 -17.82 -22.75 18.04
C ARG A 554 -16.79 -22.19 19.01
N LEU A 555 -16.12 -21.09 18.65
CA LEU A 555 -15.13 -20.46 19.50
C LEU A 555 -15.82 -19.46 20.46
N PRO A 556 -15.47 -19.46 21.75
CA PRO A 556 -15.91 -18.41 22.66
C PRO A 556 -15.47 -17.03 22.16
N ASN A 557 -16.28 -16.00 22.44
CA ASN A 557 -15.97 -14.63 22.03
C ASN A 557 -14.63 -14.16 22.58
N GLU A 558 -14.20 -14.64 23.75
CA GLU A 558 -12.93 -14.34 24.38
C GLU A 558 -11.75 -14.81 23.52
N VAL A 559 -11.81 -16.07 23.03
CA VAL A 559 -10.78 -16.64 22.16
C VAL A 559 -10.73 -15.91 20.82
N LEU A 560 -11.89 -15.60 20.23
CA LEU A 560 -11.94 -14.81 19.00
C LEU A 560 -11.40 -13.39 19.21
N THR A 561 -11.66 -12.79 20.37
CA THR A 561 -11.15 -11.46 20.72
C THR A 561 -9.62 -11.48 20.80
N GLU A 562 -9.05 -12.52 21.42
CA GLU A 562 -7.59 -12.69 21.51
C GLU A 562 -6.95 -12.91 20.13
N ILE A 563 -7.57 -13.74 19.29
CA ILE A 563 -7.15 -13.91 17.88
C ILE A 563 -7.20 -12.57 17.13
N PHE A 564 -8.27 -11.80 17.30
CA PHE A 564 -8.42 -10.49 16.67
C PHE A 564 -7.36 -9.52 17.18
N ALA A 565 -7.06 -9.51 18.48
CA ALA A 565 -6.01 -8.69 19.05
C ALA A 565 -4.66 -9.04 18.41
N TYR A 566 -4.34 -10.33 18.25
CA TYR A 566 -3.12 -10.76 17.58
C TYR A 566 -3.05 -10.33 16.12
N VAL A 567 -4.17 -10.29 15.39
CA VAL A 567 -4.22 -9.87 13.97
C VAL A 567 -4.20 -8.35 13.81
N VAL A 568 -4.82 -7.61 14.73
CA VAL A 568 -4.90 -6.15 14.69
C VAL A 568 -3.60 -5.53 15.17
N PHE A 569 -3.05 -6.05 16.26
CA PHE A 569 -1.85 -5.55 16.92
C PHE A 569 -0.65 -6.49 16.70
N THR A 570 -0.62 -7.20 15.56
CA THR A 570 0.43 -8.19 15.28
C THR A 570 1.81 -7.59 15.54
N PRO A 571 2.63 -8.23 16.40
CA PRO A 571 3.98 -7.75 16.65
C PRO A 571 4.71 -7.68 15.31
N LEU A 572 5.37 -6.55 15.10
CA LEU A 572 6.15 -6.34 13.90
C LEU A 572 7.33 -7.29 13.90
N ASP A 573 7.76 -7.69 12.72
CA ASP A 573 9.01 -8.41 12.57
C ASP A 573 10.12 -7.51 13.14
N PRO A 574 10.87 -7.95 14.17
CA PRO A 574 11.96 -7.16 14.73
C PRO A 574 13.03 -6.84 13.66
N TYR A 575 13.13 -7.66 12.61
CA TYR A 575 14.09 -7.49 11.52
C TYR A 575 13.59 -6.57 10.40
N ASP A 576 12.28 -6.36 10.28
CA ASP A 576 11.71 -5.37 9.36
C ASP A 576 10.86 -4.35 10.13
N PRO A 577 11.51 -3.39 10.80
CA PRO A 577 10.78 -2.33 11.46
C PRO A 577 9.96 -1.57 10.42
N ILE A 578 8.64 -1.49 10.60
CA ILE A 578 7.78 -0.65 9.75
C ILE A 578 7.57 0.71 10.39
N THR A 579 7.27 1.73 9.57
CA THR A 579 7.03 3.07 10.08
C THR A 579 5.74 3.13 10.93
N MET A 580 5.64 4.14 11.79
CA MET A 580 4.40 4.43 12.53
C MET A 580 3.18 4.57 11.59
N THR A 581 3.33 5.20 10.43
CA THR A 581 2.27 5.35 9.42
C THR A 581 1.79 3.99 8.93
N ASP A 582 2.72 3.14 8.50
CA ASP A 582 2.41 1.82 7.95
C ASP A 582 1.79 0.92 9.01
N SER A 583 2.25 1.03 10.25
CA SER A 583 1.69 0.33 11.41
C SER A 583 0.21 0.70 11.62
N LEU A 584 -0.12 1.99 11.62
CA LEU A 584 -1.51 2.44 11.76
C LEU A 584 -2.38 1.99 10.59
N VAL A 585 -1.88 2.09 9.35
CA VAL A 585 -2.60 1.64 8.17
C VAL A 585 -2.87 0.13 8.25
N LYS A 586 -1.86 -0.67 8.59
CA LYS A 586 -1.98 -2.12 8.76
C LYS A 586 -2.99 -2.48 9.84
N MET A 587 -2.89 -1.85 11.02
CA MET A 587 -3.80 -2.08 12.15
C MET A 587 -5.27 -1.79 11.79
N TYR A 588 -5.56 -0.62 11.20
CA TYR A 588 -6.93 -0.28 10.79
C TYR A 588 -7.43 -1.12 9.62
N ARG A 589 -6.56 -1.45 8.67
CA ARG A 589 -6.89 -2.36 7.57
C ARG A 589 -7.25 -3.74 8.10
N SER A 590 -6.47 -4.29 9.02
CA SER A 590 -6.78 -5.56 9.70
C SER A 590 -8.12 -5.49 10.42
N LEU A 591 -8.34 -4.45 11.24
CA LEU A 591 -9.60 -4.28 11.98
C LEU A 591 -10.83 -4.20 11.06
N HIS A 592 -10.75 -3.42 9.98
CA HIS A 592 -11.85 -3.30 9.01
C HIS A 592 -12.05 -4.57 8.19
N THR A 593 -10.98 -5.28 7.83
CA THR A 593 -11.06 -6.59 7.18
C THR A 593 -11.79 -7.58 8.08
N LEU A 594 -11.41 -7.70 9.36
CA LEU A 594 -12.09 -8.55 10.34
C LEU A 594 -13.58 -8.18 10.46
N ALA A 595 -13.89 -6.88 10.53
CA ALA A 595 -15.27 -6.40 10.60
C ALA A 595 -16.09 -6.64 9.31
N ASN A 596 -15.46 -7.04 8.20
CA ASN A 596 -16.13 -7.34 6.94
C ASN A 596 -16.33 -8.84 6.69
N VAL A 597 -15.71 -9.72 7.46
CA VAL A 597 -15.82 -11.19 7.28
C VAL A 597 -17.25 -11.69 7.53
N SER A 598 -17.86 -11.32 8.65
CA SER A 598 -19.22 -11.75 8.99
C SER A 598 -19.89 -10.76 9.95
N CYS A 599 -21.22 -10.85 10.10
CA CYS A 599 -21.94 -10.02 11.08
C CYS A 599 -21.50 -10.29 12.54
N MET A 600 -21.13 -11.53 12.87
CA MET A 600 -20.61 -11.89 14.19
C MET A 600 -19.23 -11.24 14.42
N TRP A 601 -18.33 -11.35 13.45
CA TRP A 601 -16.99 -10.75 13.53
C TRP A 601 -17.07 -9.24 13.62
N ARG A 602 -17.96 -8.63 12.83
CA ARG A 602 -18.29 -7.20 12.92
C ARG A 602 -18.79 -6.83 14.31
N SER A 603 -19.76 -7.57 14.84
CA SER A 603 -20.30 -7.31 16.18
C SER A 603 -19.21 -7.40 17.25
N LEU A 604 -18.35 -8.42 17.16
CA LEU A 604 -17.23 -8.60 18.09
C LEU A 604 -16.21 -7.45 17.98
N ALA A 605 -15.74 -7.14 16.77
CA ALA A 605 -14.80 -6.05 16.51
C ALA A 605 -15.33 -4.67 16.92
N LEU A 606 -16.64 -4.44 16.82
CA LEU A 606 -17.28 -3.17 17.19
C LEU A 606 -17.63 -3.07 18.68
N SER A 607 -17.89 -4.20 19.36
CA SER A 607 -18.28 -4.23 20.78
C SER A 607 -17.10 -4.16 21.73
N ARG A 608 -15.90 -4.51 21.27
CA ARG A 608 -14.66 -4.48 22.06
C ARG A 608 -13.95 -3.13 21.88
N GLY A 609 -14.04 -2.29 22.91
CA GLY A 609 -13.40 -0.97 22.91
C GLY A 609 -11.87 -1.01 22.79
N GLU A 610 -11.23 -2.12 23.17
CA GLU A 610 -9.78 -2.29 23.08
C GLU A 610 -9.24 -2.18 21.65
N PHE A 611 -9.98 -2.66 20.64
CA PHE A 611 -9.61 -2.53 19.23
C PHE A 611 -9.67 -1.08 18.72
N TRP A 612 -10.30 -0.20 19.49
CA TRP A 612 -10.47 1.22 19.19
C TRP A 612 -9.66 2.11 20.15
N SER A 613 -8.82 1.52 21.00
CA SER A 613 -8.01 2.23 22.00
C SER A 613 -6.92 3.10 21.38
N THR A 614 -6.36 2.68 20.24
CA THR A 614 -5.44 3.51 19.45
C THR A 614 -6.21 4.56 18.67
N VAL A 615 -5.93 5.83 18.92
CA VAL A 615 -6.58 6.97 18.28
C VAL A 615 -5.62 7.55 17.23
N PRO A 616 -5.87 7.33 15.93
CA PRO A 616 -5.02 7.82 14.87
C PRO A 616 -5.36 9.28 14.57
N ILE A 617 -4.35 10.06 14.25
CA ILE A 617 -4.51 11.41 13.69
C ILE A 617 -3.50 11.50 12.56
N VAL A 618 -3.98 11.54 11.32
CA VAL A 618 -3.10 11.60 10.14
C VAL A 618 -3.54 12.76 9.27
N ASP A 619 -2.63 13.70 9.03
CA ASP A 619 -2.91 14.88 8.20
C ASP A 619 -2.98 14.52 6.69
N PRO A 620 -3.72 15.31 5.87
CA PRO A 620 -3.96 15.02 4.45
C PRO A 620 -2.74 14.82 3.59
N ASP A 621 -1.68 15.56 3.87
CA ASP A 621 -0.50 15.63 3.02
C ASP A 621 0.40 14.38 3.14
N TYR A 622 0.16 13.52 4.14
CA TYR A 622 0.88 12.24 4.30
C TYR A 622 0.25 11.07 3.57
N SER A 623 -1.06 11.11 3.33
CA SER A 623 -1.75 9.96 2.76
C SER A 623 -3.06 10.34 2.09
N PRO A 624 -3.37 9.78 0.90
CA PRO A 624 -4.70 9.88 0.29
C PRO A 624 -5.81 9.29 1.18
N LEU A 625 -5.46 8.53 2.22
CA LEU A 625 -6.41 7.94 3.19
C LEU A 625 -6.81 8.89 4.33
N SER A 626 -6.28 10.11 4.39
CA SER A 626 -6.51 11.06 5.49
C SER A 626 -7.98 11.35 5.83
N LEU A 627 -8.87 11.42 4.83
CA LEU A 627 -10.31 11.57 5.06
C LEU A 627 -10.88 10.41 5.88
N ARG A 628 -10.39 9.18 5.65
CA ARG A 628 -10.78 7.99 6.42
C ARG A 628 -10.23 8.07 7.83
N PHE A 629 -9.00 8.58 8.01
CA PHE A 629 -8.41 8.74 9.33
C PHE A 629 -9.16 9.74 10.20
N LYS A 630 -9.67 10.85 9.65
CA LYS A 630 -10.51 11.79 10.43
C LYS A 630 -11.76 11.12 11.00
N GLN A 631 -12.39 10.25 10.22
CA GLN A 631 -13.52 9.45 10.70
C GLN A 631 -13.05 8.41 11.73
N ALA A 632 -11.93 7.75 11.48
CA ALA A 632 -11.35 6.78 12.40
C ALA A 632 -11.00 7.40 13.77
N THR A 633 -10.48 8.64 13.82
CA THR A 633 -10.22 9.36 15.08
C THR A 633 -11.48 9.45 15.92
N ASN A 634 -12.57 9.97 15.34
CA ASN A 634 -13.84 10.15 16.06
C ASN A 634 -14.48 8.81 16.45
N LEU A 635 -14.42 7.82 15.56
CA LEU A 635 -14.90 6.47 15.86
C LEU A 635 -14.11 5.84 17.00
N SER A 636 -12.81 6.05 17.07
CA SER A 636 -11.95 5.47 18.11
C SER A 636 -12.22 6.10 19.47
N LEU A 637 -12.29 7.44 19.52
CA LEU A 637 -12.64 8.19 20.73
C LEU A 637 -14.00 7.76 21.32
N THR A 638 -14.99 7.52 20.44
CA THR A 638 -16.35 7.13 20.85
C THR A 638 -16.46 5.63 21.20
N ARG A 639 -15.78 4.74 20.46
CA ARG A 639 -15.90 3.28 20.61
C ARG A 639 -14.97 2.68 21.67
N ALA A 640 -13.87 3.34 22.01
CA ALA A 640 -12.97 2.85 23.06
C ALA A 640 -13.61 2.79 24.46
N THR A 641 -14.82 3.34 24.64
CA THR A 641 -15.60 3.33 25.89
C THR A 641 -14.84 3.93 27.08
N HIS A 642 -14.68 3.21 28.20
CA HIS A 642 -13.98 3.68 29.41
C HIS A 642 -12.51 3.24 29.46
N GLY A 643 -12.01 2.58 28.42
CA GLY A 643 -10.63 2.11 28.35
C GLY A 643 -9.61 3.24 28.21
N ASP A 644 -8.36 2.89 28.53
CA ASP A 644 -7.20 3.73 28.27
C ASP A 644 -7.04 3.95 26.76
N LEU A 645 -6.57 5.14 26.40
CA LEU A 645 -6.37 5.55 25.02
C LEU A 645 -4.88 5.70 24.70
N HIS A 646 -4.56 5.45 23.44
CA HIS A 646 -3.21 5.48 22.89
C HIS A 646 -3.20 6.42 21.68
N LEU A 647 -2.61 7.61 21.80
CA LEU A 647 -2.59 8.58 20.71
C LEU A 647 -1.46 8.27 19.73
N ALA A 648 -1.79 8.17 18.45
CA ALA A 648 -0.83 8.04 17.37
C ALA A 648 -1.06 9.15 16.33
N ALA A 649 -0.29 10.24 16.44
CA ALA A 649 -0.45 11.43 15.61
C ALA A 649 0.70 11.60 14.61
N ILE A 650 0.36 11.78 13.34
CA ILE A 650 1.25 12.01 12.21
C ILE A 650 0.81 13.31 11.54
N ARG A 651 1.58 14.37 11.77
CA ARG A 651 1.16 15.76 11.55
C ARG A 651 2.05 16.45 10.54
N ASP A 652 1.43 17.23 9.67
CA ASP A 652 2.17 18.10 8.75
C ASP A 652 2.44 19.47 9.40
N HIS A 653 2.96 20.41 8.62
CA HIS A 653 3.20 21.78 9.06
C HIS A 653 1.90 22.54 9.46
N GLN A 654 0.72 22.02 9.12
CA GLN A 654 -0.55 22.74 9.29
C GLN A 654 -1.07 22.76 10.74
N HIS A 655 -1.56 23.94 11.15
CA HIS A 655 -1.78 24.32 12.55
C HIS A 655 -3.17 24.08 13.12
N ARG A 656 -4.00 23.20 12.53
CA ARG A 656 -5.39 23.08 13.02
C ARG A 656 -5.40 22.36 14.37
N PRO A 657 -5.79 23.05 15.47
CA PRO A 657 -5.90 22.41 16.77
C PRO A 657 -6.93 21.29 16.70
N ILE A 658 -6.67 20.21 17.42
CA ILE A 658 -7.54 19.04 17.43
C ILE A 658 -8.43 19.14 18.65
N CYS A 659 -9.52 19.89 18.51
CA CYS A 659 -10.40 20.20 19.64
C CYS A 659 -10.94 18.93 20.35
N SER A 660 -11.15 17.83 19.61
CA SER A 660 -11.67 16.57 20.17
C SER A 660 -10.72 15.88 21.15
N LEU A 661 -9.42 16.16 21.12
CA LEU A 661 -8.49 15.59 22.10
C LEU A 661 -8.71 16.14 23.51
N ARG A 662 -9.15 17.40 23.63
CA ARG A 662 -9.34 18.06 24.92
C ARG A 662 -10.32 17.30 25.81
N ASP A 663 -11.44 16.85 25.25
CA ASP A 663 -12.51 16.19 26.01
C ASP A 663 -12.12 14.77 26.47
N HIS A 664 -11.05 14.21 25.90
CA HIS A 664 -10.60 12.84 26.15
C HIS A 664 -9.17 12.74 26.69
N ALA A 665 -8.45 13.86 26.86
CA ALA A 665 -7.03 13.89 27.23
C ALA A 665 -6.73 13.08 28.50
N SER A 666 -7.64 13.12 29.49
CA SER A 666 -7.53 12.37 30.75
C SER A 666 -7.62 10.85 30.63
N ARG A 667 -7.98 10.32 29.46
CA ARG A 667 -8.03 8.87 29.19
C ARG A 667 -6.76 8.36 28.51
N PHE A 668 -5.93 9.24 27.97
CA PHE A 668 -4.72 8.81 27.27
C PHE A 668 -3.64 8.39 28.24
N ARG A 669 -3.14 7.17 28.04
CA ARG A 669 -2.02 6.61 28.77
C ARG A 669 -0.71 6.79 28.02
N THR A 670 -0.78 6.78 26.69
CA THR A 670 0.39 6.89 25.83
C THR A 670 0.12 7.89 24.70
N VAL A 671 1.14 8.69 24.37
CA VAL A 671 1.09 9.70 23.30
C VAL A 671 2.32 9.55 22.42
N ASN A 672 2.11 9.23 21.15
CA ASN A 672 3.15 9.17 20.12
C ASN A 672 2.82 10.18 19.01
N ILE A 673 3.71 11.15 18.80
CA ILE A 673 3.54 12.24 17.85
C ILE A 673 4.75 12.31 16.93
N THR A 674 4.52 12.11 15.64
CA THR A 674 5.49 12.36 14.57
C THR A 674 5.03 13.56 13.75
N SER A 675 5.93 14.49 13.45
CA SER A 675 5.59 15.65 12.62
C SER A 675 6.76 16.29 11.92
N LYS A 676 6.54 16.90 10.75
CA LYS A 676 7.51 17.80 10.11
C LYS A 676 7.68 19.16 10.80
N SER A 677 6.89 19.45 11.84
CA SER A 677 6.90 20.73 12.52
C SER A 677 6.82 20.61 14.03
N ARG A 678 7.81 21.21 14.73
CA ARG A 678 7.80 21.38 16.20
C ARG A 678 6.53 22.05 16.69
N TYR A 679 6.01 23.01 15.93
CA TYR A 679 4.77 23.70 16.28
C TYR A 679 3.58 22.74 16.26
N ALA A 680 3.50 21.85 15.27
CA ALA A 680 2.43 20.87 15.20
C ALA A 680 2.49 19.88 16.37
N ILE A 681 3.70 19.47 16.78
CA ILE A 681 3.92 18.68 18.00
C ILE A 681 3.40 19.43 19.22
N ASN A 682 3.83 20.67 19.45
CA ASN A 682 3.38 21.51 20.56
C ASN A 682 1.84 21.63 20.57
N SER A 683 1.23 21.99 19.45
CA SER A 683 -0.22 22.16 19.34
C SER A 683 -1.01 20.87 19.63
N THR A 684 -0.44 19.70 19.29
CA THR A 684 -1.04 18.39 19.54
C THR A 684 -0.84 17.94 20.99
N LEU A 685 0.27 18.32 21.61
CA LEU A 685 0.59 18.01 23.00
C LEU A 685 -0.15 18.91 24.01
N ARG A 686 -0.49 20.14 23.61
CA ARG A 686 -1.11 21.14 24.49
C ARG A 686 -2.37 20.70 25.24
N PRO A 687 -3.32 19.92 24.66
CA PRO A 687 -4.47 19.38 25.40
C PRO A 687 -4.07 18.60 26.67
N PHE A 688 -2.95 17.87 26.62
CA PHE A 688 -2.43 17.08 27.74
C PHE A 688 -1.73 17.93 28.81
N LEU A 689 -1.26 19.13 28.45
CA LEU A 689 -0.64 20.08 29.38
C LEU A 689 -1.65 20.94 30.14
N THR A 690 -2.78 21.27 29.49
CA THR A 690 -3.78 22.18 30.06
C THR A 690 -4.71 21.52 31.08
N LEU A 691 -4.85 20.21 31.01
CA LEU A 691 -5.68 19.45 31.93
C LEU A 691 -4.75 18.85 33.00
N ASP A 692 -5.17 18.84 34.26
CA ASP A 692 -4.50 18.06 35.33
C ASP A 692 -4.54 16.53 35.08
N SER A 693 -4.82 16.13 33.83
CA SER A 693 -4.70 14.78 33.27
C SER A 693 -3.28 14.21 33.28
N SER A 694 -2.26 14.99 33.64
CA SER A 694 -0.86 14.56 33.71
C SER A 694 -0.66 13.27 34.51
N ASN A 695 -1.60 12.93 35.41
CA ASN A 695 -1.51 11.77 36.28
C ASN A 695 -1.73 10.42 35.57
N ARG A 696 -2.32 10.38 34.36
CA ARG A 696 -2.55 9.12 33.64
C ARG A 696 -1.62 8.89 32.46
N LEU A 697 -1.04 9.94 31.88
CA LEU A 697 -0.06 9.78 30.82
C LEU A 697 1.22 9.18 31.40
N THR A 698 1.57 7.98 30.97
CA THR A 698 2.78 7.26 31.41
C THR A 698 3.85 7.23 30.32
N GLU A 699 3.48 7.39 29.04
CA GLU A 699 4.44 7.25 27.93
C GLU A 699 4.31 8.39 26.93
N LEU A 700 5.44 8.99 26.57
CA LEU A 700 5.52 10.09 25.62
C LEU A 700 6.61 9.85 24.58
N SER A 701 6.21 9.80 23.31
CA SER A 701 7.07 9.66 22.15
C SER A 701 6.89 10.87 21.23
N LEU A 702 7.95 11.64 20.98
CA LEU A 702 7.92 12.81 20.10
C LEU A 702 8.98 12.70 19.01
N ARG A 703 8.61 12.89 17.75
CA ARG A 703 9.53 12.90 16.61
C ARG A 703 9.31 14.10 15.69
N VAL A 704 10.39 14.78 15.34
CA VAL A 704 10.42 15.73 14.21
C VAL A 704 10.99 15.02 12.97
N GLU A 705 10.20 14.94 11.90
CA GLU A 705 10.71 14.54 10.58
C GLU A 705 11.47 15.72 9.97
N SER A 706 12.78 15.56 9.78
CA SER A 706 13.60 16.54 9.06
C SER A 706 13.90 16.01 7.66
N ASP A 707 13.43 16.69 6.61
CA ASP A 707 13.61 16.29 5.20
C ASP A 707 15.08 16.42 4.71
N ALA A 708 15.98 16.97 5.52
CA ALA A 708 17.43 16.85 5.41
C ALA A 708 18.05 17.34 6.71
N LEU A 709 18.79 16.50 7.43
CA LEU A 709 19.60 16.89 8.58
C LEU A 709 20.76 17.77 8.10
N SER A 710 20.49 19.03 7.78
CA SER A 710 21.55 20.02 7.83
C SER A 710 21.93 20.13 9.30
N GLU A 711 23.04 19.51 9.69
CA GLU A 711 23.53 19.57 11.06
C GLU A 711 23.58 21.04 11.49
N PRO A 712 23.00 21.38 12.65
CA PRO A 712 22.96 22.76 13.08
C PRO A 712 24.38 23.26 13.28
N LYS A 713 24.76 24.31 12.55
CA LYS A 713 26.10 24.94 12.62
C LYS A 713 26.32 25.72 13.92
N ASP A 714 25.21 26.10 14.55
CA ASP A 714 25.20 26.92 15.75
C ASP A 714 24.32 26.29 16.84
N PRO A 715 24.63 26.55 18.11
CA PRO A 715 23.76 26.20 19.22
C PRO A 715 22.34 26.72 19.01
N LEU A 716 21.37 25.86 19.31
CA LEU A 716 19.94 26.19 19.19
C LEU A 716 19.60 27.40 20.05
N GLN A 717 18.82 28.32 19.48
CA GLN A 717 18.29 29.46 20.24
C GLN A 717 17.13 28.99 21.14
N ASP A 718 16.81 29.75 22.19
CA ASP A 718 15.69 29.42 23.11
C ASP A 718 14.36 29.20 22.36
N LYS A 719 14.10 30.01 21.33
CA LYS A 719 12.91 29.89 20.45
C LYS A 719 12.85 28.60 19.63
N ASP A 720 13.97 27.91 19.46
CA ASP A 720 14.06 26.67 18.71
C ASP A 720 13.62 25.46 19.55
N HIS A 721 13.54 25.60 20.86
CA HIS A 721 13.09 24.52 21.73
C HIS A 721 11.57 24.36 21.65
N LEU A 722 11.08 23.13 21.89
CA LEU A 722 9.65 22.82 21.85
C LEU A 722 8.83 23.74 22.76
N PHE A 723 9.39 24.02 23.95
CA PHE A 723 8.89 24.98 24.93
C PHE A 723 10.06 25.88 25.38
N PRO A 724 10.08 27.17 25.00
CA PRO A 724 11.07 28.13 25.46
C PRO A 724 11.12 28.21 26.99
N LEU A 725 12.28 28.56 27.58
CA LEU A 725 12.49 28.56 29.03
C LEU A 725 11.49 29.43 29.81
N ASN A 726 11.04 30.53 29.20
CA ASN A 726 10.11 31.50 29.80
C ASN A 726 8.66 31.35 29.27
N GLY A 727 8.34 30.25 28.59
CA GLY A 727 7.00 29.99 28.07
C GLY A 727 6.03 29.47 29.14
N GLU A 728 4.76 29.87 29.07
CA GLU A 728 3.71 29.42 30.01
C GLU A 728 3.56 27.89 30.05
N ASP A 729 3.70 27.22 28.90
CA ASP A 729 3.55 25.76 28.78
C ASP A 729 4.79 24.99 29.34
N ARG A 730 5.86 25.68 29.74
CA ARG A 730 7.09 25.02 30.24
C ARG A 730 6.88 24.36 31.60
N GLU A 731 6.25 25.06 32.54
CA GLU A 731 6.03 24.52 33.90
C GLU A 731 5.12 23.30 33.90
N THR A 732 4.09 23.31 33.04
CA THR A 732 3.17 22.18 32.87
C THR A 732 3.85 21.00 32.19
N PHE A 733 4.73 21.26 31.21
CA PHE A 733 5.55 20.22 30.60
C PHE A 733 6.53 19.60 31.61
N ASP A 734 7.19 20.40 32.46
CA ASP A 734 8.06 19.90 33.53
C ASP A 734 7.28 19.05 34.55
N LYS A 735 6.03 19.41 34.85
CA LYS A 735 5.12 18.60 35.68
C LYS A 735 4.80 17.27 34.99
N LEU A 736 4.58 17.27 33.67
CA LEU A 736 4.33 16.07 32.90
C LEU A 736 5.54 15.13 32.91
N LEU A 737 6.76 15.63 32.70
CA LEU A 737 7.97 14.81 32.73
C LEU A 737 8.18 14.07 34.07
N LYS A 738 7.64 14.61 35.16
CA LYS A 738 7.66 13.99 36.49
C LYS A 738 6.66 12.85 36.69
N SER A 739 5.71 12.65 35.77
CA SER A 739 4.75 11.54 35.82
C SER A 739 5.04 10.41 34.83
N LEU A 740 5.87 10.64 33.82
CA LEU A 740 6.15 9.66 32.77
C LEU A 740 7.04 8.51 33.26
N SER A 741 6.73 7.31 32.78
CA SER A 741 7.57 6.10 32.90
C SER A 741 8.40 5.84 31.65
N VAL A 742 7.98 6.33 30.47
CA VAL A 742 8.71 6.18 29.21
C VAL A 742 8.78 7.52 28.48
N ILE A 743 9.97 7.91 28.07
CA ILE A 743 10.21 9.13 27.29
C ILE A 743 11.06 8.77 26.07
N ARG A 744 10.52 9.03 24.88
CA ARG A 744 11.24 8.86 23.60
C ARG A 744 11.20 10.15 22.81
N ILE A 745 12.35 10.69 22.47
CA ILE A 745 12.46 11.97 21.79
C ILE A 745 13.40 11.84 20.60
N CYS A 746 12.93 12.15 19.39
CA CYS A 746 13.72 12.14 18.17
C CYS A 746 13.66 13.51 17.47
N GLY A 747 14.80 14.19 17.30
CA GLY A 747 14.86 15.47 16.58
C GLY A 747 14.12 16.65 17.24
N VAL A 748 13.61 16.48 18.47
CA VAL A 748 12.84 17.52 19.18
C VAL A 748 13.74 18.16 20.25
N PRO A 749 14.13 19.44 20.08
CA PRO A 749 14.94 20.12 21.07
C PRO A 749 14.14 20.48 22.32
N ILE A 750 14.65 20.08 23.49
CA ILE A 750 14.05 20.30 24.81
C ILE A 750 15.10 20.89 25.73
N HIS A 751 14.72 21.87 26.56
CA HIS A 751 15.62 22.34 27.62
C HIS A 751 15.70 21.29 28.74
N TRP A 752 16.81 20.58 28.81
CA TRP A 752 17.07 19.56 29.83
C TRP A 752 17.63 20.15 31.14
N SER A 753 18.12 21.39 31.10
CA SER A 753 18.81 22.04 32.22
C SER A 753 17.98 22.22 33.49
N ARG A 754 16.64 22.19 33.39
CA ARG A 754 15.70 22.32 34.53
C ARG A 754 14.83 21.07 34.70
N THR A 755 15.05 20.05 33.88
CA THR A 755 14.23 18.85 33.89
C THR A 755 14.55 18.03 35.13
N LEU A 756 13.50 17.57 35.81
CA LEU A 756 13.59 16.55 36.85
C LEU A 756 12.73 15.38 36.41
N PHE A 757 13.33 14.21 36.26
CA PHE A 757 12.62 13.03 35.80
C PHE A 757 11.80 12.39 36.92
N SER A 758 10.73 11.72 36.52
CA SER A 758 9.97 10.84 37.41
C SER A 758 10.89 9.77 38.01
N LYS A 759 10.65 9.43 39.28
CA LYS A 759 11.26 8.24 39.89
C LYS A 759 10.83 6.95 39.21
N GLN A 760 9.69 6.96 38.52
CA GLN A 760 9.11 5.81 37.81
C GLN A 760 9.59 5.72 36.35
N LEU A 761 10.45 6.62 35.89
CA LEU A 761 11.02 6.55 34.54
C LEU A 761 11.81 5.25 34.40
N VAL A 762 11.37 4.35 33.53
CA VAL A 762 11.99 3.06 33.21
C VAL A 762 12.76 3.09 31.90
N GLU A 763 12.37 3.95 30.96
CA GLU A 763 13.03 4.10 29.66
C GLU A 763 13.21 5.58 29.29
N LEU A 764 14.43 5.94 28.91
CA LEU A 764 14.75 7.19 28.24
C LEU A 764 15.46 6.91 26.92
N HIS A 765 14.85 7.34 25.82
CA HIS A 765 15.41 7.25 24.47
C HIS A 765 15.52 8.65 23.86
N LEU A 766 16.75 9.08 23.57
CA LEU A 766 17.05 10.32 22.88
C LEU A 766 17.74 10.01 21.55
N GLN A 767 17.19 10.55 20.46
CA GLN A 767 17.67 10.30 19.11
C GLN A 767 17.78 11.61 18.30
N ASP A 768 18.85 11.80 17.52
CA ASP A 768 19.01 12.95 16.62
C ASP A 768 18.81 14.31 17.32
N ILE A 769 19.31 14.45 18.56
CA ILE A 769 19.12 15.65 19.39
C ILE A 769 20.42 16.43 19.53
N THR A 770 20.38 17.72 19.22
CA THR A 770 21.43 18.67 19.62
C THR A 770 21.07 19.34 20.94
N LEU A 771 21.82 19.05 22.00
CA LEU A 771 21.54 19.54 23.36
C LEU A 771 22.02 20.98 23.62
N GLY A 772 22.84 21.53 22.71
CA GLY A 772 23.58 22.77 22.93
C GLY A 772 25.02 22.46 23.34
N TYR A 773 25.60 23.23 24.26
CA TYR A 773 26.98 23.01 24.73
C TYR A 773 27.10 21.77 25.64
N ASP A 774 28.32 21.27 25.84
CA ASP A 774 28.65 20.16 26.76
C ASP A 774 27.99 20.27 28.16
N VAL A 775 27.88 21.50 28.68
CA VAL A 775 27.22 21.80 29.97
C VAL A 775 25.76 21.30 30.00
N ALA A 776 25.07 21.31 28.87
CA ALA A 776 23.71 20.80 28.77
C ALA A 776 23.67 19.27 28.95
N MET A 777 24.68 18.55 28.44
CA MET A 777 24.79 17.10 28.62
C MET A 777 25.05 16.73 30.07
N PHE A 778 25.98 17.41 30.75
CA PHE A 778 26.20 17.19 32.18
C PHE A 778 24.93 17.42 33.01
N LYS A 779 24.13 18.45 32.67
CA LYS A 779 22.85 18.71 33.34
C LYS A 779 21.82 17.61 33.07
N LEU A 780 21.75 17.10 31.84
CA LEU A 780 20.89 15.97 31.50
C LEU A 780 21.29 14.72 32.30
N LEU A 781 22.57 14.38 32.32
CA LEU A 781 23.08 13.22 33.06
C LEU A 781 22.88 13.38 34.58
N SER A 782 23.06 14.59 35.12
CA SER A 782 22.77 14.88 36.53
C SER A 782 21.28 14.73 36.85
N ALA A 783 20.39 15.12 35.93
CA ALA A 783 18.95 14.96 36.11
C ALA A 783 18.54 13.48 36.11
N LEU A 784 19.24 12.60 35.38
CA LEU A 784 18.96 11.16 35.37
C LEU A 784 19.10 10.49 36.73
N VAL A 785 19.89 11.05 37.65
CA VAL A 785 20.02 10.54 39.03
C VAL A 785 18.66 10.50 39.75
N THR A 786 17.69 11.34 39.36
CA THR A 786 16.35 11.31 39.97
C THR A 786 15.48 10.14 39.48
N ALA A 787 15.83 9.52 38.34
CA ALA A 787 15.13 8.39 37.74
C ALA A 787 15.67 7.06 38.30
N THR A 788 15.37 6.78 39.57
CA THR A 788 15.91 5.60 40.28
C THR A 788 15.45 4.25 39.73
N GLU A 789 14.38 4.23 38.93
CA GLU A 789 13.83 3.04 38.27
C GLU A 789 14.26 2.90 36.80
N LEU A 790 15.18 3.74 36.31
CA LEU A 790 15.63 3.72 34.92
C LEU A 790 16.33 2.39 34.61
N ARG A 791 15.78 1.64 33.65
CA ARG A 791 16.29 0.34 33.20
C ARG A 791 16.93 0.42 31.82
N GLN A 792 16.40 1.26 30.95
CA GLN A 792 16.87 1.41 29.57
C GLN A 792 17.23 2.86 29.29
N LEU A 793 18.47 3.09 28.87
CA LEU A 793 18.94 4.38 28.40
C LEU A 793 19.49 4.23 26.97
N LYS A 794 18.91 4.97 26.02
CA LYS A 794 19.35 4.97 24.62
C LYS A 794 19.73 6.39 24.20
N LEU A 795 20.96 6.57 23.77
CA LEU A 795 21.52 7.83 23.27
C LEU A 795 22.02 7.60 21.85
N ILE A 796 21.25 8.03 20.86
CA ILE A 796 21.51 7.79 19.43
C ILE A 796 21.69 9.13 18.72
N SER A 797 22.83 9.35 18.07
CA SER A 797 23.10 10.58 17.31
C SER A 797 22.86 11.87 18.12
N VAL A 798 23.10 11.82 19.43
CA VAL A 798 23.01 12.97 20.33
C VAL A 798 24.29 13.79 20.18
N SER A 799 24.15 15.10 19.99
CA SER A 799 25.29 15.99 19.79
C SER A 799 25.30 17.16 20.75
N THR A 800 26.52 17.57 21.10
CA THR A 800 26.80 18.78 21.87
C THR A 800 27.92 19.56 21.21
N PHE A 801 27.96 20.86 21.49
CA PHE A 801 29.03 21.75 21.06
C PHE A 801 30.09 21.87 22.14
N LEU A 802 31.35 21.79 21.72
CA LEU A 802 32.50 21.98 22.61
C LEU A 802 32.47 23.37 23.23
N ASN A 803 32.54 23.43 24.55
CA ASN A 803 32.58 24.70 25.28
C ASN A 803 34.01 25.17 25.55
N THR A 804 34.54 26.02 24.68
CA THR A 804 35.91 26.55 24.79
C THR A 804 36.08 27.67 25.84
N GLN A 805 35.00 28.25 26.33
CA GLN A 805 35.05 29.51 27.11
C GLN A 805 35.01 29.32 28.63
N THR A 806 34.62 28.15 29.13
CA THR A 806 34.50 27.92 30.57
C THR A 806 35.13 26.60 30.96
N ILE A 807 35.97 26.63 32.00
CA ILE A 807 36.42 25.43 32.70
C ILE A 807 35.18 24.77 33.30
N ILE A 808 34.69 23.71 32.65
CA ILE A 808 33.55 22.97 33.17
C ILE A 808 34.05 22.13 34.35
N PRO A 809 33.47 22.29 35.56
CA PRO A 809 33.84 21.44 36.68
C PRO A 809 33.58 19.97 36.32
N LYS A 810 34.54 19.09 36.61
CA LYS A 810 34.42 17.66 36.38
C LYS A 810 33.09 17.18 36.97
N PRO A 811 32.21 16.55 36.18
CA PRO A 811 30.90 16.11 36.66
C PRO A 811 31.07 15.10 37.80
N SER A 812 30.09 15.07 38.70
CA SER A 812 29.97 13.98 39.65
C SER A 812 29.56 12.71 38.92
N LEU A 813 30.14 11.59 39.31
CA LEU A 813 29.80 10.27 38.77
C LEU A 813 28.30 9.99 38.97
N VAL A 814 27.59 9.66 37.89
CA VAL A 814 26.16 9.36 37.85
C VAL A 814 25.97 7.86 38.05
N VAL A 815 25.22 7.51 39.10
CA VAL A 815 24.90 6.12 39.44
C VAL A 815 23.44 5.84 39.12
N LEU A 816 23.20 4.90 38.21
CA LEU A 816 21.88 4.45 37.80
C LEU A 816 21.66 3.02 38.31
N PRO A 817 21.06 2.83 39.50
CA PRO A 817 21.15 1.57 40.24
C PRO A 817 20.36 0.40 39.61
N LYS A 818 19.38 0.68 38.75
CA LYS A 818 18.52 -0.30 38.10
C LYS A 818 18.72 -0.36 36.59
N LEU A 819 19.77 0.29 36.08
CA LEU A 819 20.06 0.25 34.65
C LEU A 819 20.36 -1.21 34.26
N GLU A 820 19.63 -1.71 33.28
CA GLU A 820 19.76 -3.06 32.72
C GLU A 820 20.44 -2.98 31.35
N SER A 821 20.12 -1.95 30.55
CA SER A 821 20.67 -1.75 29.20
C SER A 821 21.03 -0.30 28.93
N LEU A 822 22.23 -0.08 28.38
CA LEU A 822 22.74 1.20 27.89
C LEU A 822 23.13 1.08 26.42
N LEU A 823 22.43 1.78 25.54
CA LEU A 823 22.79 1.91 24.12
C LEU A 823 23.37 3.30 23.86
N ILE A 824 24.59 3.33 23.35
CA ILE A 824 25.25 4.54 22.86
C ILE A 824 25.57 4.33 21.38
N GLN A 825 25.06 5.20 20.52
CA GLN A 825 25.20 5.05 19.08
C GLN A 825 25.46 6.38 18.40
N ASP A 826 26.43 6.41 17.47
CA ASP A 826 26.65 7.51 16.53
C ASP A 826 26.83 8.89 17.22
N LEU A 827 27.49 8.92 18.38
CA LEU A 827 27.75 10.16 19.11
C LEU A 827 29.03 10.85 18.62
N TYR A 828 29.02 12.19 18.70
CA TYR A 828 30.22 13.01 18.54
C TYR A 828 31.22 12.77 19.68
N SER A 829 32.51 12.87 19.41
CA SER A 829 33.58 12.49 20.34
C SER A 829 33.44 13.13 21.72
N ASN A 830 33.31 14.47 21.79
CA ASN A 830 33.14 15.20 23.04
C ASN A 830 31.90 14.72 23.82
N THR A 831 30.82 14.41 23.11
CA THR A 831 29.58 13.91 23.72
C THR A 831 29.75 12.49 24.24
N LEU A 832 30.43 11.63 23.47
CA LEU A 832 30.75 10.26 23.83
C LEU A 832 31.62 10.21 25.09
N CYS A 833 32.74 10.95 25.12
CA CYS A 833 33.64 11.02 26.29
C CYS A 833 32.89 11.44 27.55
N ILE A 834 32.03 12.47 27.44
CA ILE A 834 31.19 12.92 28.56
C ILE A 834 30.31 11.79 29.10
N VAL A 835 29.66 11.02 28.23
CA VAL A 835 28.78 9.92 28.66
C VAL A 835 29.58 8.83 29.37
N LEU A 836 30.67 8.38 28.74
CA LEU A 836 31.51 7.29 29.24
C LEU A 836 32.18 7.63 30.58
N ASP A 837 32.70 8.84 30.74
CA ASP A 837 33.35 9.26 31.99
C ASP A 837 32.35 9.56 33.12
N THR A 838 31.09 9.89 32.79
CA THR A 838 30.10 10.34 33.79
C THR A 838 29.24 9.21 34.31
N ILE A 839 28.83 8.26 33.48
CA ILE A 839 27.98 7.14 33.91
C ILE A 839 28.86 6.06 34.53
N ALA A 840 28.61 5.73 35.79
CA ALA A 840 29.37 4.68 36.48
C ALA A 840 29.15 3.33 35.81
N SER A 841 30.22 2.75 35.26
CA SER A 841 30.23 1.37 34.78
C SER A 841 29.77 0.40 35.89
N ARG A 842 28.75 -0.40 35.60
CA ARG A 842 28.10 -1.37 36.50
C ARG A 842 27.67 -2.59 35.67
N SER A 843 26.96 -3.53 36.30
CA SER A 843 26.46 -4.78 35.70
C SER A 843 25.35 -4.62 34.65
N TYR A 844 25.26 -3.48 33.95
CA TYR A 844 24.32 -3.32 32.85
C TYR A 844 24.95 -3.82 31.54
N ASP A 845 24.11 -4.27 30.61
CA ASP A 845 24.55 -4.59 29.27
C ASP A 845 24.74 -3.30 28.47
N MET A 846 25.98 -3.03 28.08
CA MET A 846 26.33 -1.86 27.29
C MET A 846 26.57 -2.24 25.83
N LYS A 847 25.79 -1.61 24.95
CA LYS A 847 25.96 -1.66 23.50
C LYS A 847 26.53 -0.35 23.00
N LEU A 848 27.72 -0.39 22.42
CA LEU A 848 28.43 0.76 21.89
C LEU A 848 28.53 0.65 20.38
N HIS A 849 27.88 1.55 19.66
CA HIS A 849 27.96 1.64 18.20
C HIS A 849 28.82 2.84 17.80
N LEU A 850 30.05 2.52 17.38
CA LEU A 850 31.03 3.47 16.88
C LEU A 850 30.84 3.72 15.38
N THR A 851 30.70 4.99 15.03
CA THR A 851 30.69 5.49 13.65
C THR A 851 31.76 6.55 13.50
N ARG A 852 32.00 7.03 12.27
CA ARG A 852 32.93 8.14 12.03
C ARG A 852 32.66 9.38 12.89
N LYS A 853 31.45 9.60 13.40
CA LYS A 853 31.16 10.73 14.29
C LYS A 853 31.96 10.71 15.59
N CYS A 854 32.40 9.54 16.06
CA CYS A 854 33.15 9.46 17.32
C CYS A 854 34.57 10.04 17.24
N VAL A 855 35.08 10.33 16.03
CA VAL A 855 36.32 11.09 15.81
C VAL A 855 36.06 12.53 15.37
N LEU A 856 34.82 12.99 15.49
CA LEU A 856 34.40 14.35 15.12
C LEU A 856 33.98 15.13 16.37
N ILE A 857 34.27 16.44 16.40
CA ILE A 857 33.82 17.38 17.42
C ILE A 857 33.09 18.55 16.77
N ASN A 858 31.94 18.93 17.33
CA ASN A 858 31.21 20.12 16.91
C ASN A 858 31.74 21.38 17.62
N ILE A 859 32.36 22.29 16.87
CA ILE A 859 32.78 23.60 17.36
C ILE A 859 31.80 24.68 16.84
N PRO A 860 31.19 25.49 17.73
CA PRO A 860 30.29 26.57 17.30
C PRO A 860 30.93 27.50 16.27
N GLY A 861 30.20 27.78 15.18
CA GLY A 861 30.63 28.72 14.15
C GLY A 861 31.58 28.15 13.09
N HIS A 862 32.01 26.89 13.21
CA HIS A 862 32.76 26.20 12.15
C HIS A 862 31.82 25.71 11.04
N PHE A 863 32.33 25.59 9.81
CA PHE A 863 31.52 25.15 8.64
C PHE A 863 31.26 23.63 8.59
N GLY A 864 31.71 22.90 9.59
CA GLY A 864 31.54 21.46 9.80
C GLY A 864 32.21 21.05 11.11
N PRO A 865 32.10 19.78 11.52
CA PRO A 865 32.83 19.28 12.66
C PRO A 865 34.33 19.16 12.37
N ASP A 866 35.15 19.31 13.41
CA ASP A 866 36.60 19.12 13.35
C ASP A 866 36.93 17.65 13.66
N GLU A 867 37.88 17.08 12.91
CA GLU A 867 38.36 15.70 13.12
C GLU A 867 39.45 15.68 14.19
N ILE A 868 39.36 14.73 15.10
CA ILE A 868 40.33 14.50 16.18
C ILE A 868 40.89 13.07 16.09
N GLY A 869 41.99 12.83 16.79
CA GLY A 869 42.55 11.48 16.89
C GLY A 869 41.64 10.57 17.71
N ILE A 870 41.59 9.29 17.32
CA ILE A 870 40.85 8.26 18.07
C ILE A 870 41.45 8.01 19.47
N ASP A 871 42.71 8.39 19.67
CA ASP A 871 43.41 8.27 20.95
C ASP A 871 42.75 9.07 22.07
N GLU A 872 41.99 10.12 21.74
CA GLU A 872 41.17 10.85 22.71
C GLU A 872 40.05 9.98 23.32
N LEU A 873 39.68 8.86 22.68
CA LEU A 873 38.67 7.92 23.19
C LEU A 873 39.26 6.82 24.08
N TYR A 874 40.57 6.62 24.10
CA TYR A 874 41.16 5.47 24.81
C TYR A 874 40.89 5.51 26.32
N ASP A 875 41.16 6.65 26.95
CA ASP A 875 40.93 6.85 28.38
C ASP A 875 39.46 6.65 28.80
N PRO A 876 38.45 7.16 28.06
CA PRO A 876 37.04 6.84 28.33
C PRO A 876 36.66 5.37 28.10
N LEU A 877 37.17 4.74 27.04
CA LEU A 877 36.83 3.35 26.71
C LEU A 877 37.38 2.38 27.74
N GLU A 878 38.61 2.59 28.23
CA GLU A 878 39.24 1.76 29.27
C GLU A 878 38.38 1.69 30.56
N LYS A 879 37.62 2.75 30.85
CA LYS A 879 36.77 2.83 32.05
C LYS A 879 35.39 2.21 31.85
N ALA A 880 34.98 1.96 30.61
CA ALA A 880 33.66 1.47 30.27
C ALA A 880 33.66 -0.05 30.14
N SER A 881 32.66 -0.72 30.73
CA SER A 881 32.43 -2.14 30.50
C SER A 881 31.47 -2.28 29.30
N VAL A 882 32.04 -2.61 28.13
CA VAL A 882 31.30 -2.74 26.87
C VAL A 882 31.07 -4.21 26.57
N GLY A 883 29.80 -4.66 26.59
CA GLY A 883 29.45 -6.05 26.32
C GLY A 883 29.26 -6.34 24.83
N THR A 884 28.74 -5.37 24.08
CA THR A 884 28.57 -5.44 22.62
C THR A 884 29.16 -4.20 21.94
N LEU A 885 30.03 -4.41 20.95
CA LEU A 885 30.64 -3.36 20.14
C LEU A 885 30.15 -3.49 18.69
N LEU A 886 29.59 -2.41 18.16
CA LEU A 886 29.19 -2.30 16.76
C LEU A 886 30.09 -1.27 16.08
N ILE A 887 30.66 -1.62 14.92
CA ILE A 887 31.53 -0.72 14.15
C ILE A 887 31.00 -0.63 12.73
N HIS A 888 30.56 0.56 12.34
CA HIS A 888 30.12 0.83 10.97
C HIS A 888 31.31 1.34 10.14
N GLY A 889 31.67 0.59 9.11
CA GLY A 889 32.59 1.00 8.07
C GLY A 889 32.00 2.08 7.15
N HIS A 890 32.81 2.69 6.32
CA HIS A 890 32.31 3.55 5.25
C HIS A 890 32.79 2.96 3.93
N ASP A 891 31.96 3.01 2.88
CA ASP A 891 32.10 2.28 1.61
C ASP A 891 33.50 2.21 0.95
N HIS A 892 34.42 3.10 1.30
CA HIS A 892 35.71 3.26 0.60
C HIS A 892 36.94 3.25 1.49
N ASP A 893 36.90 3.76 2.73
CA ASP A 893 38.05 3.80 3.63
C ASP A 893 37.60 3.59 5.09
N PRO A 894 38.17 2.60 5.82
CA PRO A 894 37.91 2.47 7.24
C PRO A 894 38.46 3.70 7.97
N TRP A 895 37.61 4.35 8.76
CA TRP A 895 37.99 5.51 9.56
C TRP A 895 38.76 5.14 10.83
N ILE A 896 38.89 3.84 11.12
CA ILE A 896 39.75 3.25 12.15
C ILE A 896 40.83 2.43 11.44
N THR A 897 42.09 2.70 11.74
CA THR A 897 43.22 1.88 11.25
C THR A 897 43.29 0.54 11.99
N PRO A 898 43.95 -0.49 11.41
CA PRO A 898 44.11 -1.77 12.10
C PRO A 898 44.74 -1.66 13.50
N ASP A 899 45.77 -0.82 13.67
CA ASP A 899 46.45 -0.64 14.97
C ASP A 899 45.52 0.01 16.02
N GLU A 900 44.68 0.95 15.59
CA GLU A 900 43.67 1.59 16.44
C GLU A 900 42.55 0.60 16.81
N LEU A 901 42.11 -0.24 15.87
CA LEU A 901 41.13 -1.29 16.14
C LEU A 901 41.68 -2.30 17.17
N GLU A 902 42.92 -2.75 16.99
CA GLU A 902 43.59 -3.64 17.95
C GLU A 902 43.61 -2.98 19.34
N THR A 903 44.03 -1.71 19.42
CA THR A 903 44.06 -0.95 20.66
C THR A 903 42.68 -0.87 21.33
N ILE A 904 41.62 -0.56 20.57
CA ILE A 904 40.24 -0.51 21.09
C ILE A 904 39.83 -1.84 21.71
N LEU A 905 40.17 -2.97 21.09
CA LEU A 905 39.82 -4.29 21.61
C LEU A 905 40.55 -4.60 22.93
N TYR A 906 41.83 -4.26 23.06
CA TYR A 906 42.56 -4.42 24.33
C TYR A 906 42.00 -3.56 25.46
N LEU A 907 41.37 -2.43 25.15
CA LEU A 907 40.72 -1.57 26.15
C LEU A 907 39.35 -2.12 26.61
N MET A 908 38.83 -3.16 25.96
CA MET A 908 37.50 -3.74 26.23
C MET A 908 37.58 -5.24 26.53
N PRO A 909 38.23 -5.66 27.63
CA PRO A 909 38.37 -7.09 27.95
C PRO A 909 37.03 -7.79 28.20
N ASP A 910 35.99 -7.06 28.60
CA ASP A 910 34.63 -7.57 28.86
C ASP A 910 33.79 -7.79 27.59
N LEU A 911 34.33 -7.48 26.39
CA LEU A 911 33.58 -7.57 25.14
C LEU A 911 33.23 -9.02 24.78
N VAL A 912 31.93 -9.28 24.59
CA VAL A 912 31.39 -10.60 24.27
C VAL A 912 30.88 -10.69 22.83
N CYS A 913 30.33 -9.60 22.29
CA CYS A 913 29.78 -9.55 20.94
C CYS A 913 30.45 -8.44 20.12
N LEU A 914 30.94 -8.77 18.93
CA LEU A 914 31.49 -7.82 17.97
C LEU A 914 30.69 -7.89 16.66
N GLU A 915 30.12 -6.77 16.28
CA GLU A 915 29.37 -6.60 15.04
C GLU A 915 30.07 -5.55 14.17
N MET A 916 30.35 -5.87 12.92
CA MET A 916 31.01 -4.95 11.99
C MET A 916 30.27 -4.95 10.66
N ASP A 917 29.90 -3.76 10.20
CA ASP A 917 29.19 -3.55 8.94
C ASP A 917 30.07 -2.81 7.93
N SER A 918 29.93 -3.14 6.65
CA SER A 918 30.56 -2.42 5.54
C SER A 918 32.10 -2.28 5.68
N TRP A 919 32.75 -3.33 6.20
CA TRP A 919 34.19 -3.36 6.47
C TRP A 919 35.00 -4.13 5.42
N ILE A 920 36.25 -3.72 5.25
CA ILE A 920 37.23 -4.39 4.38
C ILE A 920 38.23 -5.16 5.25
N TYR A 921 38.28 -6.48 5.07
CA TYR A 921 39.13 -7.38 5.83
C TYR A 921 40.44 -7.66 5.07
N THR A 922 41.41 -6.77 5.24
CA THR A 922 42.81 -6.98 4.83
C THR A 922 43.53 -7.92 5.81
N THR A 923 44.75 -8.33 5.46
CA THR A 923 45.63 -9.10 6.37
C THR A 923 45.87 -8.38 7.70
N GLU A 924 46.10 -7.05 7.67
CA GLU A 924 46.34 -6.23 8.86
C GLU A 924 45.09 -6.11 9.72
N CYS A 925 43.93 -5.87 9.11
CA CYS A 925 42.64 -5.85 9.80
C CYS A 925 42.33 -7.19 10.49
N CYS A 926 42.52 -8.31 9.77
CA CYS A 926 42.32 -9.63 10.36
C CYS A 926 43.29 -9.89 11.53
N ARG A 927 44.54 -9.40 11.43
CA ARG A 927 45.52 -9.50 12.52
C ARG A 927 45.10 -8.69 13.75
N ALA A 928 44.57 -7.47 13.56
CA ALA A 928 44.08 -6.64 14.65
C ALA A 928 42.93 -7.30 15.43
N LEU A 929 42.10 -8.09 14.73
CA LEU A 929 41.00 -8.87 15.30
C LEU A 929 41.44 -10.23 15.87
N GLN A 930 42.65 -10.68 15.55
CA GLN A 930 43.16 -12.00 15.91
C GLN A 930 43.56 -12.01 17.39
N ARG A 931 43.03 -12.97 18.15
CA ARG A 931 43.40 -13.13 19.55
C ARG A 931 44.89 -13.50 19.71
N PRO A 932 45.64 -12.81 20.59
CA PRO A 932 47.04 -13.12 20.85
C PRO A 932 47.21 -14.52 21.47
N GLN A 933 48.25 -15.25 21.04
CA GLN A 933 48.56 -16.61 21.53
C GLN A 933 49.43 -16.61 22.81
N VAL A 934 49.89 -15.45 23.28
CA VAL A 934 50.86 -15.28 24.38
C VAL A 934 50.13 -14.93 25.68
N SER A 935 50.79 -15.08 26.83
CA SER A 935 50.29 -14.84 28.20
C SER A 935 49.64 -13.47 28.50
N ASP A 936 49.59 -12.53 27.55
CA ASP A 936 48.75 -11.32 27.62
C ASP A 936 47.33 -11.56 27.05
N SER A 937 46.94 -12.81 26.83
CA SER A 937 45.61 -13.21 26.33
C SER A 937 44.45 -12.85 27.25
N ASP A 938 44.74 -12.47 28.49
CA ASP A 938 43.74 -12.13 29.52
C ASP A 938 43.18 -10.71 29.34
N SER A 939 43.91 -9.81 28.67
CA SER A 939 43.44 -8.45 28.35
C SER A 939 42.68 -8.35 27.03
N PHE A 940 42.81 -9.34 26.14
CA PHE A 940 42.08 -9.36 24.88
C PHE A 940 40.72 -10.02 25.06
N PRO A 941 39.64 -9.50 24.45
CA PRO A 941 38.29 -9.99 24.69
C PRO A 941 38.05 -11.43 24.24
N GLN A 942 37.16 -12.11 24.98
CA GLN A 942 36.69 -13.46 24.67
C GLN A 942 35.40 -13.36 23.87
N ILE A 943 35.54 -13.12 22.56
CA ILE A 943 34.39 -12.86 21.69
C ILE A 943 33.62 -14.17 21.44
N ALA A 944 32.38 -14.22 21.91
CA ALA A 944 31.48 -15.35 21.73
C ALA A 944 30.57 -15.20 20.51
N TYR A 945 30.33 -13.96 20.06
CA TYR A 945 29.45 -13.65 18.94
C TYR A 945 30.16 -12.73 17.94
N LEU A 946 30.30 -13.21 16.70
CA LEU A 946 30.82 -12.42 15.58
C LEU A 946 29.73 -12.19 14.53
N HIS A 947 29.49 -10.94 14.18
CA HIS A 947 28.55 -10.61 13.11
C HIS A 947 29.20 -9.68 12.10
N PHE A 948 29.31 -10.14 10.86
CA PHE A 948 29.87 -9.37 9.77
C PHE A 948 28.83 -9.21 8.65
N SER A 949 28.34 -8.00 8.42
CA SER A 949 27.45 -7.66 7.30
C SER A 949 28.18 -6.77 6.30
N TRP A 950 27.83 -6.90 5.02
CA TRP A 950 28.47 -6.15 3.92
C TRP A 950 30.00 -6.25 3.95
N ALA A 951 30.50 -7.40 4.41
CA ALA A 951 31.92 -7.60 4.64
C ALA A 951 32.65 -7.90 3.33
N ARG A 952 33.81 -7.27 3.13
CA ARG A 952 34.64 -7.44 1.94
C ARG A 952 35.94 -8.14 2.32
N VAL A 953 36.02 -9.44 2.07
CA VAL A 953 37.16 -10.27 2.49
C VAL A 953 38.24 -10.30 1.40
N LEU A 954 39.35 -9.59 1.65
CA LEU A 954 40.48 -9.54 0.71
C LEU A 954 41.46 -10.69 0.90
N ASP A 955 41.69 -11.10 2.15
CA ASP A 955 42.60 -12.20 2.50
C ASP A 955 41.82 -13.27 3.27
N GLU A 956 41.29 -14.25 2.53
CA GLU A 956 40.55 -15.38 3.11
C GLU A 956 41.39 -16.18 4.12
N THR A 957 42.72 -16.25 3.93
CA THR A 957 43.59 -17.03 4.83
C THR A 957 43.73 -16.32 6.17
N ALA A 958 44.00 -15.01 6.14
CA ALA A 958 44.06 -14.20 7.36
C ALA A 958 42.71 -14.17 8.08
N PHE A 959 41.60 -14.09 7.33
CA PHE A 959 40.25 -14.13 7.90
C PHE A 959 39.96 -15.46 8.62
N LYS A 960 40.28 -16.61 7.99
CA LYS A 960 40.17 -17.94 8.62
C LYS A 960 41.01 -18.05 9.89
N LEU A 961 42.25 -17.53 9.88
CA LEU A 961 43.12 -17.52 11.07
C LEU A 961 42.57 -16.66 12.21
N MET A 962 41.98 -15.51 11.87
CA MET A 962 41.29 -14.64 12.84
C MET A 962 40.13 -15.40 13.50
N VAL A 963 39.26 -16.06 12.72
CA VAL A 963 38.16 -16.86 13.27
C VAL A 963 38.67 -18.01 14.15
N LEU A 964 39.70 -18.74 13.72
CA LEU A 964 40.30 -19.83 14.52
C LEU A 964 40.83 -19.34 15.86
N SER A 965 41.37 -18.11 15.93
CA SER A 965 41.90 -17.57 17.18
C SER A 965 40.84 -17.37 18.27
N HIS A 966 39.55 -17.35 17.88
CA HIS A 966 38.40 -17.26 18.78
C HIS A 966 37.66 -18.59 18.97
N SER A 967 38.06 -19.67 18.29
CA SER A 967 37.31 -20.94 18.25
C SER A 967 36.99 -21.59 19.60
N GLU A 968 37.78 -21.33 20.65
CA GLU A 968 37.51 -21.85 22.00
C GLU A 968 36.29 -21.19 22.68
N TYR A 969 35.91 -19.98 22.25
CA TYR A 969 34.88 -19.15 22.89
C TYR A 969 33.74 -18.78 21.94
N LEU A 970 33.97 -18.87 20.63
CA LEU A 970 33.01 -18.48 19.60
C LEU A 970 31.82 -19.44 19.55
N GLU A 971 30.68 -18.99 20.07
CA GLU A 971 29.42 -19.74 20.07
C GLU A 971 28.67 -19.59 18.75
N GLN A 972 28.70 -18.37 18.17
CA GLN A 972 27.96 -18.06 16.95
C GLN A 972 28.70 -17.08 16.05
N MET A 973 28.59 -17.32 14.74
CA MET A 973 29.06 -16.39 13.72
C MET A 973 27.99 -16.19 12.63
N ILE A 974 27.75 -14.93 12.27
CA ILE A 974 26.89 -14.55 11.16
C ILE A 974 27.75 -13.80 10.12
N LEU A 975 27.66 -14.22 8.86
CA LEU A 975 28.48 -13.67 7.78
C LEU A 975 27.63 -13.37 6.54
N GLY A 976 27.55 -12.10 6.15
CA GLY A 976 27.16 -11.63 4.83
C GLY A 976 28.35 -10.93 4.18
N ALA A 977 29.06 -11.64 3.29
CA ALA A 977 30.34 -11.17 2.74
C ALA A 977 30.49 -11.38 1.24
N ALA A 978 31.40 -10.61 0.66
CA ALA A 978 31.84 -10.68 -0.72
C ALA A 978 33.37 -10.83 -0.79
N VAL A 979 33.83 -11.49 -1.84
CA VAL A 979 35.25 -11.68 -2.16
C VAL A 979 35.56 -11.12 -3.57
N PRO A 980 36.84 -10.85 -3.92
CA PRO A 980 37.19 -10.40 -5.26
C PRO A 980 36.80 -11.40 -6.36
N GLY A 981 36.22 -10.91 -7.46
CA GLY A 981 35.63 -11.69 -8.55
C GLY A 981 36.59 -12.29 -9.59
N GLY A 982 37.90 -12.05 -9.49
CA GLY A 982 38.90 -12.64 -10.40
C GLY A 982 40.22 -11.88 -10.45
N ALA A 983 41.21 -12.43 -11.17
CA ALA A 983 42.61 -11.98 -11.19
C ALA A 983 42.90 -10.59 -11.80
N GLY A 984 41.88 -9.76 -12.05
CA GLY A 984 41.98 -8.56 -12.90
C GLY A 984 41.68 -7.20 -12.27
N GLY A 985 41.05 -7.11 -11.10
CA GLY A 985 40.74 -5.80 -10.49
C GLY A 985 40.08 -5.90 -9.11
N THR A 986 40.39 -4.94 -8.23
CA THR A 986 39.89 -4.81 -6.85
C THR A 986 38.45 -4.26 -6.77
N GLU A 987 37.83 -3.98 -7.92
CA GLU A 987 36.52 -3.31 -7.99
C GLU A 987 35.36 -4.28 -8.19
N ASP A 988 35.61 -5.49 -8.72
CA ASP A 988 34.58 -6.51 -8.92
C ASP A 988 34.49 -7.40 -7.66
N TRP A 989 33.47 -7.16 -6.83
CA TRP A 989 33.14 -7.99 -5.67
C TRP A 989 32.05 -8.99 -6.04
N ARG A 990 32.27 -10.28 -5.77
CA ARG A 990 31.25 -11.32 -5.87
C ARG A 990 30.74 -11.68 -4.48
N SER A 991 29.42 -11.80 -4.31
CA SER A 991 28.86 -12.38 -3.08
C SER A 991 29.42 -13.77 -2.88
N LEU A 992 29.66 -14.15 -1.63
CA LEU A 992 29.89 -15.54 -1.29
C LEU A 992 28.59 -16.33 -1.50
N GLU A 993 28.74 -17.55 -1.99
CA GLU A 993 27.68 -18.53 -2.18
C GLU A 993 27.87 -19.69 -1.19
N ASP A 994 26.80 -20.44 -0.89
CA ASP A 994 26.83 -21.57 0.07
C ASP A 994 27.87 -22.65 -0.28
N ASN A 995 28.25 -22.75 -1.55
CA ASN A 995 29.22 -23.72 -2.07
C ASN A 995 30.67 -23.23 -2.05
N ASP A 996 30.93 -21.98 -1.64
CA ASP A 996 32.27 -21.43 -1.59
C ASP A 996 33.11 -22.12 -0.50
N GLU A 997 34.40 -22.30 -0.78
CA GLU A 997 35.32 -23.01 0.12
C GLU A 997 35.36 -22.37 1.52
N MET A 998 35.31 -21.03 1.59
CA MET A 998 35.31 -20.31 2.86
C MET A 998 34.05 -20.60 3.68
N ILE A 999 32.87 -20.64 3.06
CA ILE A 999 31.60 -20.94 3.73
C ILE A 999 31.60 -22.38 4.26
N CYS A 1000 31.97 -23.34 3.42
CA CYS A 1000 32.10 -24.74 3.83
C CYS A 1000 33.12 -24.92 4.97
N TRP A 1001 34.21 -24.14 4.95
CA TRP A 1001 35.21 -24.17 6.01
C TRP A 1001 34.64 -23.61 7.33
N LEU A 1002 33.89 -22.50 7.29
CA LEU A 1002 33.29 -21.89 8.48
C LEU A 1002 32.25 -22.80 9.13
N GLU A 1003 31.41 -23.47 8.34
CA GLU A 1003 30.42 -24.45 8.84
C GLU A 1003 31.06 -25.61 9.62
N VAL A 1004 32.33 -25.94 9.33
CA VAL A 1004 33.06 -27.02 10.02
C VAL A 1004 33.75 -26.54 11.30
N HIS A 1005 34.10 -25.26 11.38
CA HIS A 1005 34.95 -24.71 12.44
C HIS A 1005 34.22 -23.77 13.41
N VAL A 1006 32.96 -23.42 13.14
CA VAL A 1006 32.12 -22.60 14.03
C VAL A 1006 30.85 -23.37 14.38
N ASP A 1007 30.58 -23.50 15.68
CA ASP A 1007 29.46 -24.31 16.21
C ASP A 1007 28.10 -23.89 15.65
N THR A 1008 27.82 -22.58 15.65
CA THR A 1008 26.60 -22.01 15.05
C THR A 1008 26.96 -20.98 13.98
N PHE A 1009 27.10 -21.43 12.73
CA PHE A 1009 27.35 -20.55 11.60
C PHE A 1009 26.05 -20.22 10.83
N ILE A 1010 25.84 -18.94 10.52
CA ILE A 1010 24.72 -18.46 9.70
C ILE A 1010 25.27 -17.65 8.52
N HIS A 1011 25.10 -18.17 7.32
CA HIS A 1011 25.38 -17.42 6.09
C HIS A 1011 24.18 -16.53 5.73
N MET A 1012 24.44 -15.26 5.45
CA MET A 1012 23.45 -14.28 5.03
C MET A 1012 23.80 -13.75 3.64
N ASP A 1013 22.81 -13.28 2.90
CA ASP A 1013 23.04 -12.59 1.64
C ASP A 1013 23.93 -11.36 1.84
N TYR A 1014 24.88 -11.09 0.94
CA TYR A 1014 25.78 -9.93 1.04
C TYR A 1014 25.03 -8.60 1.16
N SER A 1015 23.84 -8.48 0.56
CA SER A 1015 23.00 -7.28 0.61
C SER A 1015 22.13 -7.18 1.88
N PHE A 1016 22.23 -8.14 2.81
CA PHE A 1016 21.51 -8.08 4.06
C PHE A 1016 22.00 -6.93 4.93
N GLU A 1017 21.12 -5.95 5.18
CA GLU A 1017 21.37 -4.84 6.09
C GLU A 1017 20.78 -5.18 7.47
N GLN A 1018 21.61 -5.15 8.52
CA GLN A 1018 21.10 -5.43 9.85
C GLN A 1018 20.29 -4.24 10.40
N PRO A 1019 19.19 -4.49 11.14
CA PRO A 1019 18.40 -3.44 11.76
C PRO A 1019 19.20 -2.47 12.66
N GLU A 1020 20.26 -2.95 13.30
CA GLU A 1020 21.13 -2.19 14.21
C GLU A 1020 22.00 -1.14 13.50
N PHE A 1021 22.37 -1.40 12.24
CA PHE A 1021 23.12 -0.48 11.39
C PHE A 1021 22.20 0.46 10.60
N LEU A 1022 20.92 0.09 10.44
CA LEU A 1022 19.93 0.95 9.83
C LEU A 1022 19.56 2.14 10.74
N PRO A 1023 19.24 3.31 10.16
CA PRO A 1023 18.67 4.41 10.92
C PRO A 1023 17.44 3.91 11.69
N PRO A 1024 17.34 4.17 13.01
CA PRO A 1024 16.22 3.67 13.79
C PRO A 1024 14.91 4.20 13.19
N LYS A 1025 14.06 3.29 12.72
CA LYS A 1025 12.74 3.67 12.24
C LYS A 1025 11.86 3.97 13.45
N TRP A 1026 11.20 5.11 13.44
CA TRP A 1026 10.26 5.46 14.51
C TRP A 1026 8.99 4.63 14.40
N GLN A 1027 8.85 3.68 15.33
CA GLN A 1027 7.76 2.73 15.40
C GLN A 1027 6.62 3.22 16.29
N LEU A 1028 5.53 2.45 16.26
CA LEU A 1028 4.41 2.62 17.17
C LEU A 1028 4.67 1.82 18.47
N TRP A 1029 4.85 2.55 19.58
CA TRP A 1029 5.12 2.08 20.96
C TRP A 1029 6.50 1.52 21.22
#